data_AF-A0A2V7W4M9-F1
#
_entry.id   AF-A0A2V7W4M9-F1
#
_cell.length_a   1.000
_cell.length_b   1.000
_cell.length_c   1.000
_cell.angle_alpha   90.00
_cell.angle_beta   90.00
_cell.angle_gamma   90.00
#
_symmetry.space_group_name_H-M   'P 1'
#
loop_
_entity.id
_entity.type
_entity.pdbx_description
1 polymer ?
#
loop_
_entity_poly.entity_id
_entity_poly.type
_entity_poly.pdbx_seq_one_letter_code
_entity_poly.pdbx_strand_id
1 'polypeptide(L)'
;MKRFLPWLIAAAGVIVVLLVLPLYRPGQPIGTRITRPEAQKIADRAAREVGIDLDKSWSTLIWVSPGIFDEELRRHPQRAQAWNDPVLGARLSNYRITYYDKIKPKFPPRGIVWVDARNGDVTAQIAFPPQEEKGANATEAQLRPRADAFVRSRVFPGAPSLQFESARPTVQRARTDWMYRYRVPSRFPLKNVVPYLYVHFAGDHLAGWQLAQEFADGSQFSGGNGGEVVGTFIVFTLLGTLLLVLLVIFLRKYHAGEVGVGAASALFIVMVVLAIAGGLLVRASASEGLGMGISAPQTSWALLGFKLVFGDVPIAAIMFFAWAVGESFARERWGERLAAFEAILRRDALNATVGRSLLRGLLMAPAIAAAALGIGAIAIVTGLGWPSDSGGTNVILRDGGPFYTILSSIGNALCASIIGVLFLLAWTHRRRALGLGIVAATLFGTLLLIVPVPIDPIWMRFAFGFGGMAAAIAIFLQFDLLTSTIALFGGSMIVLNAPLLSVARGQLAQDIAVALAIPFVLLGAFAIGALMTRREVVYTYEDLAPHVKRIVERERVKAEIDAANRIQAALLPLEAPSLIGATVASHYRAATEIGGDYFDFLRLPTGEIGIAFGDVAGHGLTSGIVMAMAKSALLVQVDNDPAPRAVLEVLNGIVMKTAPKRMMMTFFFGLLDPRSQTLRFSSAGHLDPYVYRASRGGLEALSSWGFPLGIRRREDFREHIVSFDPGDRLILYSDGLIEAVDDDGEPFGFERFEKTILSSGRQTADEIKRTLLTAIRKFTRNRPPEDDQTLVVVAFEEPAADYLPHESALAVSAAGETVH
;
A
#
# COMPACT_ATOMS: atom_id res chain seq x y z
N MET A 1 -9.90 15.73 -28.67
CA MET A 1 -10.68 15.08 -27.58
C MET A 1 -9.91 14.87 -26.28
N LYS A 2 -8.73 14.21 -26.25
CA LYS A 2 -8.00 13.88 -24.99
C LYS A 2 -7.69 15.08 -24.06
N ARG A 3 -7.43 16.28 -24.59
CA ARG A 3 -7.19 17.50 -23.78
C ARG A 3 -8.44 18.05 -23.08
N PHE A 4 -9.64 17.81 -23.64
CA PHE A 4 -10.91 18.33 -23.12
C PHE A 4 -11.69 17.32 -22.26
N LEU A 5 -11.38 16.03 -22.39
CA LEU A 5 -12.05 14.95 -21.66
C LEU A 5 -12.12 15.18 -20.14
N PRO A 6 -11.04 15.61 -19.44
CA PRO A 6 -11.13 15.83 -17.99
C PRO A 6 -12.06 16.98 -17.61
N TRP A 7 -12.17 18.01 -18.45
CA TRP A 7 -13.05 19.15 -18.23
C TRP A 7 -14.52 18.77 -18.41
N LEU A 8 -14.80 17.89 -19.38
CA LEU A 8 -16.12 17.29 -19.54
C LEU A 8 -16.49 16.41 -18.34
N ILE A 9 -15.53 15.64 -17.81
CA ILE A 9 -15.73 14.83 -16.59
C ILE A 9 -16.05 15.73 -15.38
N ALA A 10 -15.36 16.86 -15.23
CA ALA A 10 -15.64 17.84 -14.17
C ALA A 10 -17.08 18.38 -14.26
N ALA A 11 -17.47 18.85 -15.46
CA ALA A 11 -18.80 19.39 -15.71
C ALA A 11 -19.90 18.33 -15.51
N ALA A 12 -19.67 17.11 -16.02
CA ALA A 12 -20.54 15.97 -15.76
C ALA A 12 -20.65 15.67 -14.25
N GLY A 13 -19.54 15.78 -13.52
CA GLY A 13 -19.52 15.62 -12.06
C GLY A 13 -20.44 16.61 -11.36
N VAL A 14 -20.41 17.90 -11.73
CA VAL A 14 -21.34 18.91 -11.20
C VAL A 14 -22.80 18.52 -11.47
N ILE A 15 -23.11 18.10 -12.70
CA ILE A 15 -24.47 17.67 -13.08
C ILE A 15 -24.91 16.46 -12.24
N VAL A 16 -24.07 15.44 -12.11
CA VAL A 16 -24.37 14.24 -11.30
C VAL A 16 -24.60 14.60 -9.84
N VAL A 17 -23.75 15.45 -9.25
CA VAL A 17 -23.95 15.92 -7.87
C VAL A 17 -25.32 16.60 -7.73
N LEU A 18 -25.68 17.51 -8.63
CA LEU A 18 -26.97 18.20 -8.58
C LEU A 18 -28.17 17.25 -8.75
N LEU A 19 -28.06 16.24 -9.62
CA LEU A 19 -29.12 15.24 -9.84
C LEU A 19 -29.32 14.33 -8.63
N VAL A 20 -28.24 13.97 -7.96
CA VAL A 20 -28.23 13.00 -6.86
C VAL A 20 -28.51 13.66 -5.51
N LEU A 21 -28.19 14.95 -5.34
CA LEU A 21 -28.35 15.69 -4.09
C LEU A 21 -29.76 15.57 -3.45
N PRO A 22 -30.88 15.56 -4.19
CA PRO A 22 -32.21 15.34 -3.62
C PRO A 22 -32.39 14.00 -2.89
N LEU A 23 -31.67 12.95 -3.31
CA LEU A 23 -31.74 11.62 -2.67
C LEU A 23 -31.12 11.63 -1.29
N TYR A 24 -30.16 12.52 -1.04
CA TYR A 24 -29.44 12.65 0.23
C TYR A 24 -30.10 13.62 1.20
N ARG A 25 -31.29 14.12 0.88
CA ARG A 25 -32.10 14.89 1.84
C ARG A 25 -32.51 13.94 2.96
N PRO A 26 -32.31 14.29 4.24
CA PRO A 26 -32.89 13.54 5.34
C PRO A 26 -34.40 13.46 5.10
N GLY A 27 -34.90 12.24 4.91
CA GLY A 27 -36.27 12.00 4.44
C GLY A 27 -37.29 12.59 5.40
N GLN A 28 -38.33 13.23 4.86
CA GLN A 28 -39.55 13.49 5.63
C GLN A 28 -40.31 12.16 5.75
N PRO A 29 -40.73 11.75 6.95
CA PRO A 29 -41.45 10.49 7.14
C PRO A 29 -42.83 10.59 6.51
N ILE A 30 -43.39 9.43 6.19
CA ILE A 30 -44.74 9.32 5.65
C ILE A 30 -45.73 9.73 6.75
N GLY A 31 -46.64 10.66 6.45
CA GLY A 31 -47.68 11.11 7.38
C GLY A 31 -47.42 12.41 8.13
N THR A 32 -46.39 13.20 7.76
CA THR A 32 -46.22 14.56 8.30
C THR A 32 -47.41 15.45 7.97
N ARG A 33 -47.99 16.10 8.98
CA ARG A 33 -49.07 17.10 8.79
C ARG A 33 -48.61 18.52 9.06
N ILE A 34 -47.56 18.71 9.86
CA ILE A 34 -47.00 20.03 10.15
C ILE A 34 -45.75 20.30 9.32
N THR A 35 -45.62 21.54 8.88
CA THR A 35 -44.47 22.03 8.13
C THR A 35 -43.30 22.37 9.06
N ARG A 36 -42.08 22.43 8.52
CA ARG A 36 -40.88 22.84 9.28
C ARG A 36 -41.04 24.21 9.97
N PRO A 37 -41.59 25.26 9.32
CA PRO A 37 -41.82 26.55 9.99
C PRO A 37 -42.83 26.49 11.14
N GLU A 38 -43.86 25.65 11.03
CA GLU A 38 -44.83 25.44 12.13
C GLU A 38 -44.16 24.74 13.31
N ALA A 39 -43.39 23.67 13.04
CA ALA A 39 -42.61 22.98 14.05
C ALA A 39 -41.62 23.93 14.75
N GLN A 40 -40.96 24.84 14.02
CA GLN A 40 -40.08 25.86 14.61
C GLN A 40 -40.84 26.77 15.58
N LYS A 41 -42.03 27.26 15.21
CA LYS A 41 -42.84 28.12 16.08
C LYS A 41 -43.28 27.41 17.36
N ILE A 42 -43.66 26.13 17.26
CA ILE A 42 -44.02 25.30 18.41
C ILE A 42 -42.80 25.13 19.31
N ALA A 43 -41.65 24.79 18.72
CA ALA A 43 -40.41 24.61 19.45
C ALA A 43 -39.95 25.88 20.16
N ASP A 44 -40.05 27.05 19.51
CA ASP A 44 -39.64 28.34 20.09
C ASP A 44 -40.48 28.71 21.32
N ARG A 45 -41.78 28.36 21.32
CA ARG A 45 -42.65 28.54 22.49
C ARG A 45 -42.20 27.64 23.64
N ALA A 46 -42.03 26.35 23.37
CA ALA A 46 -41.59 25.36 24.35
C ALA A 46 -40.19 25.67 24.91
N ALA A 47 -39.29 26.19 24.08
CA ALA A 47 -37.95 26.60 24.47
C ALA A 47 -37.97 27.74 25.51
N ARG A 48 -38.85 28.74 25.33
CA ARG A 48 -39.02 29.83 26.29
C ARG A 48 -39.55 29.35 27.65
N GLU A 49 -40.38 28.32 27.66
CA GLU A 49 -40.94 27.74 28.91
C GLU A 49 -39.87 27.13 29.81
N VAL A 50 -38.78 26.59 29.22
CA VAL A 50 -37.64 26.02 29.97
C VAL A 50 -36.47 26.99 30.12
N GLY A 51 -36.68 28.29 29.84
CA GLY A 51 -35.69 29.33 30.05
C GLY A 51 -34.63 29.48 28.96
N ILE A 52 -34.84 28.93 27.76
CA ILE A 52 -33.92 29.14 26.63
C ILE A 52 -34.13 30.54 26.05
N ASP A 53 -33.11 31.39 26.19
CA ASP A 53 -33.09 32.75 25.64
C ASP A 53 -32.90 32.71 24.11
N LEU A 54 -33.99 32.89 23.36
CA LEU A 54 -33.99 32.86 21.90
C LEU A 54 -33.25 34.04 21.26
N ASP A 55 -33.18 35.20 21.93
CA ASP A 55 -32.55 36.39 21.35
C ASP A 55 -31.02 36.23 21.26
N LYS A 56 -30.46 35.47 22.19
CA LYS A 56 -29.05 35.08 22.20
C LYS A 56 -28.79 33.71 21.55
N SER A 57 -29.80 33.09 20.93
CA SER A 57 -29.68 31.77 20.31
C SER A 57 -29.99 31.77 18.82
N TRP A 58 -29.39 30.85 18.08
CA TRP A 58 -29.83 30.47 16.74
C TRP A 58 -30.18 28.99 16.73
N SER A 59 -31.07 28.55 15.83
CA SER A 59 -31.55 27.18 15.81
C SER A 59 -31.22 26.45 14.52
N THR A 60 -31.09 25.13 14.62
CA THR A 60 -31.18 24.22 13.48
C THR A 60 -32.44 23.39 13.62
N LEU A 61 -33.01 22.95 12.49
CA LEU A 61 -34.16 22.04 12.45
C LEU A 61 -33.85 20.88 11.53
N ILE A 62 -33.76 19.69 12.12
CA ILE A 62 -33.50 18.44 11.41
C ILE A 62 -34.56 17.39 11.76
N TRP A 63 -34.64 16.35 10.94
CA TRP A 63 -35.53 15.22 11.22
C TRP A 63 -34.75 14.15 11.98
N VAL A 64 -35.34 13.55 13.01
CA VAL A 64 -34.68 12.49 13.80
C VAL A 64 -35.24 11.14 13.40
N SER A 65 -34.37 10.27 12.90
CA SER A 65 -34.70 8.87 12.72
C SER A 65 -34.94 8.22 14.09
N PRO A 66 -36.01 7.41 14.26
CA PRO A 66 -36.32 6.74 15.52
C PRO A 66 -35.31 5.68 15.97
N GLY A 67 -34.15 5.56 15.30
CA GLY A 67 -32.95 4.84 15.78
C GLY A 67 -33.26 3.40 16.17
N ILE A 68 -33.10 3.09 17.46
CA ILE A 68 -33.34 1.76 18.06
C ILE A 68 -34.75 1.21 17.74
N PHE A 69 -35.80 2.05 17.71
CA PHE A 69 -37.13 1.58 17.35
C PHE A 69 -37.24 1.17 15.89
N ASP A 70 -36.48 1.82 14.99
CA ASP A 70 -36.52 1.43 13.58
C ASP A 70 -35.97 0.01 13.40
N GLU A 71 -34.91 -0.36 14.12
CA GLU A 71 -34.35 -1.72 14.05
C GLU A 71 -35.32 -2.80 14.56
N GLU A 72 -36.02 -2.53 15.66
CA GLU A 72 -37.01 -3.45 16.22
C GLU A 72 -38.28 -3.52 15.35
N LEU A 73 -38.74 -2.38 14.83
CA LEU A 73 -39.95 -2.30 14.00
C LEU A 73 -39.72 -2.82 12.57
N ARG A 74 -38.49 -2.77 12.03
CA ARG A 74 -38.19 -3.16 10.64
C ARG A 74 -38.52 -4.62 10.35
N ARG A 75 -38.35 -5.50 11.34
CA ARG A 75 -38.67 -6.94 11.23
C ARG A 75 -40.02 -7.31 11.87
N HIS A 76 -40.75 -6.35 12.42
CA HIS A 76 -41.99 -6.63 13.14
C HIS A 76 -43.20 -6.69 12.19
N PRO A 77 -43.94 -7.82 12.14
CA PRO A 77 -45.04 -8.01 11.18
C PRO A 77 -46.19 -7.01 11.37
N GLN A 78 -46.33 -6.44 12.57
CA GLN A 78 -47.37 -5.46 12.93
C GLN A 78 -46.85 -4.02 13.03
N ARG A 79 -45.73 -3.66 12.39
CA ARG A 79 -45.12 -2.31 12.51
C ARG A 79 -46.08 -1.14 12.28
N ALA A 80 -47.11 -1.33 11.46
CA ALA A 80 -48.13 -0.31 11.20
C ALA A 80 -48.91 0.06 12.47
N GLN A 81 -49.11 -0.88 13.39
CA GLN A 81 -49.81 -0.67 14.66
C GLN A 81 -48.99 0.15 15.66
N ALA A 82 -47.65 0.15 15.56
CA ALA A 82 -46.78 0.96 16.42
C ALA A 82 -47.01 2.47 16.25
N TRP A 83 -47.47 2.90 15.07
CA TRP A 83 -47.84 4.29 14.80
C TRP A 83 -49.07 4.78 15.58
N ASN A 84 -49.93 3.84 15.99
CA ASN A 84 -51.14 4.10 16.77
C ASN A 84 -50.90 3.98 18.28
N ASP A 85 -49.74 3.49 18.71
CA ASP A 85 -49.39 3.45 20.12
C ASP A 85 -49.08 4.88 20.62
N PRO A 86 -49.69 5.31 21.75
CA PRO A 86 -49.55 6.69 22.23
C PRO A 86 -48.13 7.04 22.69
N VAL A 87 -47.30 6.04 23.00
CA VAL A 87 -45.92 6.23 23.46
C VAL A 87 -44.94 6.11 22.29
N LEU A 88 -45.12 5.11 21.41
CA LEU A 88 -44.23 4.89 20.28
C LEU A 88 -44.53 5.82 19.11
N GLY A 89 -45.79 6.00 18.73
CA GLY A 89 -46.18 6.77 17.55
C GLY A 89 -45.61 8.19 17.55
N ALA A 90 -45.69 8.87 18.70
CA ALA A 90 -45.15 10.22 18.87
C ALA A 90 -43.62 10.29 18.69
N ARG A 91 -42.93 9.15 18.74
CA ARG A 91 -41.48 9.04 18.70
C ARG A 91 -40.94 8.64 17.34
N LEU A 92 -41.81 8.11 16.46
CA LEU A 92 -41.44 7.63 15.13
C LEU A 92 -41.25 8.77 14.10
N SER A 93 -41.65 10.00 14.44
CA SER A 93 -41.64 11.11 13.48
C SER A 93 -41.44 12.47 14.17
N ASN A 94 -40.22 12.78 14.61
CA ASN A 94 -39.92 14.06 15.29
C ASN A 94 -39.05 15.00 14.45
N TYR A 95 -39.43 16.28 14.45
CA TYR A 95 -38.50 17.36 14.18
C TYR A 95 -37.69 17.64 15.44
N ARG A 96 -36.36 17.66 15.32
CA ARG A 96 -35.44 18.13 16.37
C ARG A 96 -34.98 19.53 16.06
N ILE A 97 -35.30 20.44 16.96
CA ILE A 97 -34.82 21.81 16.94
C ILE A 97 -33.75 21.94 18.03
N THR A 98 -32.53 22.29 17.63
CA THR A 98 -31.42 22.51 18.57
C THR A 98 -31.08 23.99 18.59
N TYR A 99 -31.02 24.58 19.77
CA TYR A 99 -30.69 25.99 20.00
C TYR A 99 -29.24 26.11 20.43
N TYR A 100 -28.47 26.89 19.68
CA TYR A 100 -27.06 27.15 19.89
C TYR A 100 -26.83 28.60 20.30
N ASP A 101 -25.78 28.86 21.07
CA ASP A 101 -25.37 30.21 21.40
C ASP A 101 -24.86 30.96 20.16
N LYS A 102 -25.14 32.27 20.06
CA LYS A 102 -24.65 33.12 18.96
C LYS A 102 -23.17 33.52 19.11
N ILE A 103 -22.63 33.54 20.32
CA ILE A 103 -21.31 34.10 20.66
C ILE A 103 -20.37 33.02 21.22
N LYS A 104 -20.88 32.12 22.07
CA LYS A 104 -20.12 31.05 22.73
C LYS A 104 -19.92 29.82 21.83
N PRO A 105 -19.05 28.85 22.20
CA PRO A 105 -18.89 27.60 21.48
C PRO A 105 -20.24 26.92 21.22
N LYS A 106 -20.39 26.30 20.05
CA LYS A 106 -21.64 25.65 19.62
C LYS A 106 -22.02 24.43 20.48
N PHE A 107 -21.14 23.97 21.35
CA PHE A 107 -21.39 22.81 22.20
C PHE A 107 -20.95 23.08 23.65
N PRO A 108 -21.77 22.71 24.66
CA PRO A 108 -23.13 22.17 24.51
C PRO A 108 -24.10 23.19 23.87
N PRO A 109 -25.15 22.73 23.16
CA PRO A 109 -26.23 23.61 22.76
C PRO A 109 -26.91 24.19 24.00
N ARG A 110 -27.60 25.32 23.88
CA ARG A 110 -28.41 25.91 24.97
C ARG A 110 -29.64 25.08 25.30
N GLY A 111 -30.14 24.32 24.33
CA GLY A 111 -31.27 23.42 24.55
C GLY A 111 -31.73 22.75 23.27
N ILE A 112 -32.61 21.76 23.44
CA ILE A 112 -33.18 20.97 22.36
C ILE A 112 -34.68 20.83 22.60
N VAL A 113 -35.47 20.93 21.53
CA VAL A 113 -36.91 20.67 21.54
C VAL A 113 -37.26 19.71 20.42
N TRP A 114 -38.07 18.69 20.72
CA TRP A 114 -38.61 17.75 19.73
C TRP A 114 -40.10 17.97 19.55
N VAL A 115 -40.54 17.99 18.29
CA VAL A 115 -41.94 18.20 17.90
C VAL A 115 -42.38 17.06 16.99
N ASP A 116 -43.45 16.34 17.35
CA ASP A 116 -44.03 15.28 16.50
C ASP A 116 -44.59 15.92 15.22
N ALA A 117 -44.06 15.49 14.07
CA ALA A 117 -44.40 16.04 12.77
C ALA A 117 -45.84 15.70 12.30
N ARG A 118 -46.58 14.84 13.01
CA ARG A 118 -47.95 14.42 12.66
C ARG A 118 -49.01 15.28 13.35
N ASN A 119 -48.79 15.71 14.58
CA ASN A 119 -49.78 16.43 15.38
C ASN A 119 -49.28 17.73 16.01
N GLY A 120 -47.96 17.99 16.01
CA GLY A 120 -47.38 19.19 16.59
C GLY A 120 -47.12 19.12 18.10
N ASP A 121 -47.26 17.95 18.73
CA ASP A 121 -46.99 17.80 20.16
C ASP A 121 -45.50 17.88 20.46
N VAL A 122 -45.15 18.51 21.59
CA VAL A 122 -43.78 18.56 22.10
C VAL A 122 -43.47 17.26 22.82
N THR A 123 -42.54 16.47 22.28
CA THR A 123 -42.17 15.14 22.78
C THR A 123 -40.89 15.14 23.62
N ALA A 124 -40.13 16.23 23.56
CA ALA A 124 -39.02 16.53 24.45
C ALA A 124 -38.75 18.04 24.47
N GLN A 125 -38.35 18.59 25.61
CA GLN A 125 -37.82 19.95 25.73
C GLN A 125 -36.77 19.97 26.84
N ILE A 126 -35.55 20.37 26.53
CA ILE A 126 -34.43 20.34 27.49
C ILE A 126 -33.61 21.61 27.31
N ALA A 127 -33.37 22.34 28.40
CA ALA A 127 -32.37 23.37 28.51
C ALA A 127 -31.08 22.78 29.08
N PHE A 128 -29.93 23.21 28.54
CA PHE A 128 -28.61 22.85 29.04
C PHE A 128 -27.93 24.11 29.61
N PRO A 129 -28.21 24.45 30.88
CA PRO A 129 -27.59 25.62 31.51
C PRO A 129 -26.06 25.42 31.66
N PRO A 130 -25.24 26.46 31.42
CA PRO A 130 -23.79 26.38 31.55
C PRO A 130 -23.35 25.83 32.91
N GLN A 131 -22.27 25.04 32.97
CA GLN A 131 -21.77 24.45 34.22
C GLN A 131 -21.38 25.50 35.29
N GLU A 132 -21.08 26.73 34.86
CA GLU A 132 -20.67 27.86 35.70
C GLU A 132 -21.85 28.60 36.33
N GLU A 133 -23.07 28.36 35.84
CA GLU A 133 -24.28 28.99 36.37
C GLU A 133 -24.57 28.48 37.79
N LYS A 134 -24.62 29.42 38.73
CA LYS A 134 -24.89 29.16 40.14
C LYS A 134 -26.30 28.59 40.32
N GLY A 135 -26.43 27.58 41.18
CA GLY A 135 -27.73 26.99 41.48
C GLY A 135 -27.73 26.32 42.85
N ALA A 136 -28.91 25.88 43.28
CA ALA A 136 -29.03 25.15 44.54
C ALA A 136 -28.38 23.76 44.47
N ASN A 137 -27.86 23.29 45.61
CA ASN A 137 -27.47 21.89 45.80
C ASN A 137 -28.63 21.13 46.45
N ALA A 138 -29.74 21.01 45.72
CA ALA A 138 -30.91 20.32 46.22
C ALA A 138 -30.67 18.81 46.33
N THR A 139 -31.25 18.19 47.34
CA THR A 139 -31.18 16.73 47.57
C THR A 139 -32.29 16.00 46.80
N GLU A 140 -32.12 14.69 46.57
CA GLU A 140 -33.15 13.86 45.92
C GLU A 140 -34.52 14.01 46.58
N ALA A 141 -34.56 14.01 47.93
CA ALA A 141 -35.79 14.09 48.70
C ALA A 141 -36.56 15.41 48.46
N GLN A 142 -35.86 16.50 48.15
CA GLN A 142 -36.47 17.80 47.87
C GLN A 142 -37.06 17.90 46.45
N LEU A 143 -36.46 17.21 45.49
CA LEU A 143 -36.82 17.33 44.08
C LEU A 143 -37.71 16.18 43.57
N ARG A 144 -37.63 14.99 44.16
CA ARG A 144 -38.43 13.83 43.76
C ARG A 144 -39.94 14.10 43.76
N PRO A 145 -40.55 14.75 44.78
CA PRO A 145 -41.98 15.07 44.73
C PRO A 145 -42.36 16.01 43.58
N ARG A 146 -41.45 16.92 43.21
CA ARG A 146 -41.63 17.85 42.09
C ARG A 146 -41.51 17.13 40.75
N ALA A 147 -40.57 16.19 40.63
CA ALA A 147 -40.46 15.31 39.46
C ALA A 147 -41.73 14.45 39.31
N ASP A 148 -42.21 13.82 40.38
CA ASP A 148 -43.43 13.01 40.35
C ASP A 148 -44.68 13.84 40.01
N ALA A 149 -44.78 15.07 40.55
CA ALA A 149 -45.86 15.99 40.21
C ALA A 149 -45.82 16.42 38.73
N PHE A 150 -44.62 16.65 38.19
CA PHE A 150 -44.42 16.94 36.78
C PHE A 150 -44.82 15.76 35.88
N VAL A 151 -44.43 14.53 36.26
CA VAL A 151 -44.82 13.33 35.52
C VAL A 151 -46.34 13.12 35.55
N ARG A 152 -47.00 13.37 36.69
CA ARG A 152 -48.47 13.29 36.81
C ARG A 152 -49.20 14.35 35.98
N SER A 153 -48.63 15.55 35.82
CA SER A 153 -49.25 16.61 35.01
C SER A 153 -49.12 16.34 33.50
N ARG A 154 -48.13 15.55 33.09
CA ARG A 154 -47.97 15.06 31.72
C ARG A 154 -48.68 13.70 31.56
N VAL A 155 -50.00 13.75 31.44
CA VAL A 155 -50.78 12.57 31.03
C VAL A 155 -50.43 12.27 29.57
N PHE A 156 -49.72 11.17 29.30
CA PHE A 156 -49.73 10.58 27.95
C PHE A 156 -51.10 9.92 27.77
N PRO A 157 -52.01 10.47 26.95
CA PRO A 157 -53.37 9.95 26.86
C PRO A 157 -53.34 8.47 26.43
N GLY A 158 -53.73 7.57 27.35
CA GLY A 158 -53.75 6.13 27.10
C GLY A 158 -52.50 5.33 27.49
N ALA A 159 -51.42 5.92 28.02
CA ALA A 159 -50.28 5.15 28.54
C ALA A 159 -50.58 4.58 29.94
N PRO A 160 -50.12 3.36 30.28
CA PRO A 160 -50.21 2.83 31.64
C PRO A 160 -49.37 3.66 32.63
N SER A 161 -49.63 3.52 33.94
CA SER A 161 -48.96 4.30 34.98
C SER A 161 -47.43 4.23 34.88
N LEU A 162 -46.77 5.39 34.83
CA LEU A 162 -45.31 5.49 34.83
C LEU A 162 -44.71 4.91 36.10
N GLN A 163 -43.60 4.18 35.97
CA GLN A 163 -42.90 3.58 37.11
C GLN A 163 -41.56 4.30 37.32
N PHE A 164 -41.37 4.90 38.50
CA PHE A 164 -40.06 5.44 38.88
C PHE A 164 -39.02 4.33 38.96
N GLU A 165 -37.83 4.58 38.45
CA GLU A 165 -36.77 3.57 38.41
C GLU A 165 -35.46 4.05 39.06
N SER A 166 -35.00 5.26 38.74
CA SER A 166 -33.76 5.77 39.31
C SER A 166 -33.68 7.30 39.30
N ALA A 167 -32.88 7.86 40.20
CA ALA A 167 -32.46 9.24 40.19
C ALA A 167 -30.93 9.30 40.14
N ARG A 168 -30.37 10.15 39.27
CA ARG A 168 -28.91 10.30 39.11
C ARG A 168 -28.49 11.75 39.35
N PRO A 169 -27.62 12.02 40.34
CA PRO A 169 -27.04 13.34 40.53
C PRO A 169 -25.83 13.56 39.62
N THR A 170 -25.68 14.78 39.11
CA THR A 170 -24.50 15.27 38.43
C THR A 170 -24.00 16.50 39.18
N VAL A 171 -22.91 16.33 39.94
CA VAL A 171 -22.32 17.41 40.72
C VAL A 171 -21.55 18.35 39.79
N GLN A 172 -22.05 19.57 39.61
CA GLN A 172 -21.36 20.65 38.92
C GLN A 172 -20.52 21.45 39.91
N ARG A 173 -19.68 22.37 39.41
CA ARG A 173 -18.83 23.22 40.27
C ARG A 173 -19.64 24.11 41.23
N ALA A 174 -20.83 24.55 40.83
CA ALA A 174 -21.63 25.54 41.56
C ALA A 174 -23.09 25.12 41.84
N ARG A 175 -23.47 23.87 41.50
CA ARG A 175 -24.82 23.30 41.72
C ARG A 175 -24.81 21.77 41.59
N THR A 176 -25.90 21.11 41.94
CA THR A 176 -26.10 19.67 41.69
C THR A 176 -27.30 19.50 40.78
N ASP A 177 -27.08 18.92 39.60
CA ASP A 177 -28.13 18.64 38.62
C ASP A 177 -28.69 17.23 38.88
N TRP A 178 -29.99 17.04 38.69
CA TRP A 178 -30.65 15.75 38.91
C TRP A 178 -31.38 15.27 37.66
N MET A 179 -31.20 13.99 37.34
CA MET A 179 -31.95 13.31 36.28
C MET A 179 -32.79 12.18 36.89
N TYR A 180 -34.11 12.30 36.79
CA TYR A 180 -35.06 11.27 37.23
C TYR A 180 -35.51 10.43 36.03
N ARG A 181 -35.47 9.10 36.19
CA ARG A 181 -35.83 8.13 35.16
C ARG A 181 -37.12 7.41 35.52
N TYR A 182 -38.08 7.44 34.61
CA TYR A 182 -39.37 6.75 34.72
C TYR A 182 -39.57 5.83 33.52
N ARG A 183 -39.93 4.57 33.78
CA ARG A 183 -40.30 3.61 32.74
C ARG A 183 -41.69 3.93 32.19
N VAL A 184 -41.81 4.01 30.87
CA VAL A 184 -43.07 4.26 30.16
C VAL A 184 -43.49 2.99 29.43
N PRO A 185 -44.43 2.20 29.97
CA PRO A 185 -44.91 1.00 29.28
C PRO A 185 -45.65 1.35 27.98
N SER A 186 -45.38 0.59 26.91
CA SER A 186 -46.08 0.69 25.61
C SER A 186 -47.14 -0.41 25.51
N ARG A 187 -48.23 -0.16 24.77
CA ARG A 187 -49.24 -1.19 24.45
C ARG A 187 -48.79 -2.07 23.29
N PHE A 188 -47.80 -1.62 22.53
CA PHE A 188 -47.16 -2.40 21.49
C PHE A 188 -46.11 -3.34 22.09
N PRO A 189 -46.06 -4.62 21.69
CA PRO A 189 -45.11 -5.58 22.23
C PRO A 189 -43.70 -5.28 21.72
N LEU A 190 -42.90 -4.61 22.56
CA LEU A 190 -41.46 -4.45 22.35
C LEU A 190 -40.74 -5.63 23.01
N LYS A 191 -39.81 -6.27 22.29
CA LYS A 191 -38.98 -7.37 22.79
C LYS A 191 -37.79 -6.84 23.58
N ASN A 192 -37.02 -5.96 22.96
CA ASN A 192 -35.70 -5.58 23.44
C ASN A 192 -35.58 -4.10 23.78
N VAL A 193 -36.59 -3.28 23.54
CA VAL A 193 -36.51 -1.83 23.76
C VAL A 193 -37.52 -1.38 24.80
N VAL A 194 -37.07 -0.57 25.74
CA VAL A 194 -37.88 -0.01 26.81
C VAL A 194 -37.96 1.52 26.63
N PRO A 195 -39.17 2.09 26.56
CA PRO A 195 -39.36 3.54 26.56
C PRO A 195 -39.18 4.11 27.98
N TYR A 196 -38.47 5.22 28.08
CA TYR A 196 -38.24 5.95 29.32
C TYR A 196 -38.60 7.43 29.17
N LEU A 197 -39.06 8.03 30.27
CA LEU A 197 -39.20 9.46 30.46
C LEU A 197 -38.11 9.92 31.41
N TYR A 198 -37.28 10.84 30.94
CA TYR A 198 -36.28 11.53 31.74
C TYR A 198 -36.79 12.91 32.12
N VAL A 199 -36.64 13.27 33.39
CA VAL A 199 -36.93 14.61 33.92
C VAL A 199 -35.64 15.19 34.45
N HIS A 200 -35.27 16.36 33.94
CA HIS A 200 -34.00 17.02 34.22
C HIS A 200 -34.23 18.24 35.10
N PHE A 201 -33.48 18.33 36.19
CA PHE A 201 -33.36 19.50 37.03
C PHE A 201 -31.92 20.00 36.97
N ALA A 202 -31.75 21.30 36.80
CA ALA A 202 -30.47 21.94 37.04
C ALA A 202 -30.57 22.69 38.37
N GLY A 203 -29.75 22.33 39.35
CA GLY A 203 -29.99 22.74 40.74
C GLY A 203 -31.43 22.41 41.19
N ASP A 204 -32.22 23.44 41.49
CA ASP A 204 -33.62 23.35 41.93
C ASP A 204 -34.67 23.74 40.87
N HIS A 205 -34.26 24.10 39.66
CA HIS A 205 -35.16 24.46 38.57
C HIS A 205 -35.35 23.30 37.60
N LEU A 206 -36.57 23.13 37.09
CA LEU A 206 -36.87 22.14 36.06
C LEU A 206 -36.22 22.58 34.74
N ALA A 207 -35.15 21.91 34.35
CA ALA A 207 -34.42 22.18 33.11
C ALA A 207 -35.08 21.52 31.89
N GLY A 208 -35.93 20.52 32.09
CA GLY A 208 -36.71 19.95 31.00
C GLY A 208 -37.01 18.46 31.18
N TRP A 209 -37.43 17.82 30.09
CA TRP A 209 -37.77 16.41 30.04
C TRP A 209 -37.62 15.85 28.61
N GLN A 210 -37.43 14.55 28.50
CA GLN A 210 -37.38 13.87 27.21
C GLN A 210 -37.88 12.43 27.30
N LEU A 211 -38.54 11.98 26.24
CA LEU A 211 -38.78 10.56 26.02
C LEU A 211 -37.56 9.94 25.31
N ALA A 212 -36.86 9.03 25.99
CA ALA A 212 -35.75 8.26 25.39
C ALA A 212 -36.05 6.75 25.41
N GLN A 213 -35.22 5.98 24.71
CA GLN A 213 -35.37 4.54 24.53
C GLN A 213 -34.04 3.86 24.81
N GLU A 214 -34.09 2.73 25.52
CA GLU A 214 -32.91 1.95 25.85
C GLU A 214 -33.20 0.47 25.61
N PHE A 215 -32.15 -0.33 25.43
CA PHE A 215 -32.33 -1.76 25.38
C PHE A 215 -32.66 -2.32 26.77
N ALA A 216 -33.59 -3.26 26.85
CA ALA A 216 -34.12 -3.85 28.08
C ALA A 216 -33.06 -4.57 28.93
N ASP A 217 -32.01 -5.07 28.27
CA ASP A 217 -30.87 -5.76 28.87
C ASP A 217 -29.74 -4.80 29.32
N GLY A 218 -29.97 -3.48 29.23
CA GLY A 218 -28.95 -2.48 29.53
C GLY A 218 -27.83 -2.41 28.48
N SER A 219 -27.96 -3.13 27.36
CA SER A 219 -26.96 -3.21 26.31
C SER A 219 -26.94 -1.98 25.39
N GLN A 220 -27.34 -0.81 25.90
CA GLN A 220 -27.09 0.48 25.23
C GLN A 220 -25.61 0.62 24.83
N PHE A 221 -24.71 -0.02 25.58
CA PHE A 221 -23.29 -0.12 25.25
C PHE A 221 -22.97 -1.07 24.08
N SER A 222 -23.81 -2.07 23.77
CA SER A 222 -23.58 -3.11 22.76
C SER A 222 -24.18 -2.79 21.38
N GLY A 223 -25.39 -2.23 21.30
CA GLY A 223 -26.12 -2.12 20.02
C GLY A 223 -25.68 -0.95 19.13
N GLY A 224 -25.41 0.22 19.72
CA GLY A 224 -24.98 1.43 18.98
C GLY A 224 -23.47 1.68 19.08
N ASN A 225 -22.95 1.71 20.30
CA ASN A 225 -21.54 2.03 20.55
C ASN A 225 -20.61 0.80 20.46
N GLY A 226 -21.13 -0.43 20.63
CA GLY A 226 -20.32 -1.65 20.56
C GLY A 226 -19.70 -1.85 19.17
N GLY A 227 -20.47 -1.57 18.12
CA GLY A 227 -19.96 -1.53 16.74
C GLY A 227 -18.93 -0.43 16.52
N GLU A 228 -19.09 0.74 17.13
CA GLU A 228 -18.10 1.83 17.05
C GLU A 228 -16.80 1.48 17.77
N VAL A 229 -16.87 0.83 18.94
CA VAL A 229 -15.70 0.38 19.70
C VAL A 229 -14.95 -0.71 18.92
N VAL A 230 -15.65 -1.74 18.44
CA VAL A 230 -15.04 -2.80 17.61
C VAL A 230 -14.44 -2.21 16.33
N GLY A 231 -15.16 -1.33 15.64
CA GLY A 231 -14.67 -0.63 14.45
C GLY A 231 -13.42 0.20 14.76
N THR A 232 -13.39 0.90 15.89
CA THR A 232 -12.24 1.66 16.36
C THR A 232 -11.04 0.75 16.61
N PHE A 233 -11.21 -0.36 17.33
CA PHE A 233 -10.14 -1.36 17.53
C PHE A 233 -9.63 -1.94 16.22
N ILE A 234 -10.50 -2.24 15.25
CA ILE A 234 -10.10 -2.72 13.93
C ILE A 234 -9.24 -1.68 13.21
N VAL A 235 -9.68 -0.43 13.17
CA VAL A 235 -8.92 0.67 12.55
C VAL A 235 -7.58 0.88 13.25
N PHE A 236 -7.53 0.89 14.59
CA PHE A 236 -6.28 0.99 15.34
C PHE A 236 -5.33 -0.17 15.06
N THR A 237 -5.85 -1.40 15.01
CA THR A 237 -5.04 -2.59 14.70
C THR A 237 -4.48 -2.50 13.29
N LEU A 238 -5.30 -2.12 12.30
CA LEU A 238 -4.88 -1.92 10.91
C LEU A 238 -3.82 -0.83 10.77
N LEU A 239 -4.02 0.33 11.41
CA LEU A 239 -3.04 1.42 11.40
C LEU A 239 -1.74 1.02 12.10
N GLY A 240 -1.80 0.32 13.23
CA GLY A 240 -0.64 -0.20 13.94
C GLY A 240 0.14 -1.24 13.13
N THR A 241 -0.56 -2.18 12.48
CA THR A 241 0.07 -3.13 11.56
C THR A 241 0.70 -2.43 10.36
N LEU A 242 0.01 -1.47 9.76
CA LEU A 242 0.53 -0.68 8.63
C LEU A 242 1.78 0.10 9.04
N LEU A 243 1.78 0.73 10.22
CA LEU A 243 2.93 1.44 10.79
C LEU A 243 4.13 0.52 10.93
N LEU A 244 3.96 -0.68 11.49
CA LEU A 244 5.04 -1.67 11.64
C LEU A 244 5.59 -2.12 10.29
N VAL A 245 4.71 -2.45 9.34
CA VAL A 245 5.11 -2.85 7.97
C VAL A 245 5.90 -1.73 7.28
N LEU A 246 5.39 -0.51 7.35
CA LEU A 246 6.05 0.67 6.78
C LEU A 246 7.41 0.93 7.45
N LEU A 247 7.50 0.80 8.77
CA LEU A 247 8.74 0.98 9.52
C LEU A 247 9.81 -0.03 9.09
N VAL A 248 9.48 -1.32 9.00
CA VAL A 248 10.42 -2.36 8.56
C VAL A 248 10.99 -2.04 7.17
N ILE A 249 10.13 -1.55 6.27
CA ILE A 249 10.50 -1.29 4.88
C ILE A 249 11.27 0.00 4.75
N PHE A 250 10.86 1.00 5.51
CA PHE A 250 11.62 2.23 5.67
C PHE A 250 13.02 1.92 6.18
N LEU A 251 13.18 1.15 7.26
CA LEU A 251 14.49 0.81 7.81
C LEU A 251 15.36 0.09 6.78
N ARG A 252 14.82 -0.91 6.07
CA ARG A 252 15.55 -1.62 5.01
C ARG A 252 16.03 -0.68 3.90
N LYS A 253 15.15 0.19 3.41
CA LYS A 253 15.49 1.14 2.33
C LYS A 253 16.36 2.30 2.79
N TYR A 254 16.21 2.74 4.04
CA TYR A 254 17.03 3.79 4.64
C TYR A 254 18.49 3.34 4.77
N HIS A 255 18.74 2.11 5.24
CA HIS A 255 20.08 1.52 5.26
C HIS A 255 20.68 1.36 3.86
N ALA A 256 19.85 1.04 2.86
CA ALA A 256 20.28 1.00 1.46
C ALA A 256 20.52 2.40 0.85
N GLY A 257 20.21 3.47 1.58
CA GLY A 257 20.32 4.85 1.09
C GLY A 257 19.34 5.18 -0.03
N GLU A 258 18.22 4.47 -0.12
CA GLU A 258 17.20 4.53 -1.18
C GLU A 258 16.03 5.48 -0.85
N VAL A 259 16.03 6.10 0.33
CA VAL A 259 14.93 6.92 0.85
C VAL A 259 15.42 8.23 1.46
N GLY A 260 14.68 9.32 1.23
CA GLY A 260 14.90 10.62 1.86
C GLY A 260 13.94 10.88 3.02
N VAL A 261 14.42 11.59 4.04
CA VAL A 261 13.62 11.92 5.24
C VAL A 261 13.14 13.37 5.29
N GLY A 262 13.76 14.30 4.57
CA GLY A 262 13.46 15.74 4.69
C GLY A 262 12.00 16.09 4.39
N ALA A 263 11.51 15.66 3.22
CA ALA A 263 10.12 15.85 2.80
C ALA A 263 9.12 15.14 3.74
N ALA A 264 9.45 13.90 4.14
CA ALA A 264 8.66 13.13 5.08
C ALA A 264 8.53 13.82 6.45
N SER A 265 9.62 14.40 6.98
CA SER A 265 9.63 15.15 8.24
C SER A 265 8.76 16.41 8.17
N ALA A 266 8.80 17.14 7.06
CA ALA A 266 7.94 18.32 6.87
C ALA A 266 6.45 17.92 6.89
N LEU A 267 6.10 16.82 6.22
CA LEU A 267 4.76 16.26 6.20
C LEU A 267 4.29 15.80 7.59
N PHE A 268 5.17 15.14 8.36
CA PHE A 268 4.90 14.77 9.75
C PHE A 268 4.53 16.01 10.59
N ILE A 269 5.35 17.06 10.52
CA ILE A 269 5.14 18.31 11.28
C ILE A 269 3.81 18.96 10.88
N VAL A 270 3.52 19.06 9.58
CA VAL A 270 2.25 19.61 9.08
C VAL A 270 1.07 18.85 9.65
N MET A 271 1.11 17.51 9.66
CA MET A 271 0.00 16.70 10.20
C MET A 271 -0.17 16.91 11.70
N VAL A 272 0.91 16.94 12.47
CA VAL A 272 0.86 17.20 13.93
C VAL A 272 0.30 18.59 14.22
N VAL A 273 0.70 19.62 13.46
CA VAL A 273 0.17 20.98 13.61
C VAL A 273 -1.32 21.04 13.29
N LEU A 274 -1.77 20.40 12.20
CA LEU A 274 -3.19 20.32 11.84
C LEU A 274 -3.98 19.59 12.94
N ALA A 275 -3.44 18.50 13.50
CA ALA A 275 -4.06 17.75 14.57
C ALA A 275 -4.20 18.56 15.87
N ILE A 276 -3.15 19.26 16.28
CA ILE A 276 -3.18 20.14 17.48
C ILE A 276 -4.22 21.25 17.27
N ALA A 277 -4.19 21.94 16.12
CA ALA A 277 -5.12 23.02 15.83
C ALA A 277 -6.58 22.52 15.79
N GLY A 278 -6.83 21.37 15.15
CA GLY A 278 -8.16 20.74 15.13
C GLY A 278 -8.60 20.30 16.51
N GLY A 279 -7.70 19.69 17.28
CA GLY A 279 -7.97 19.27 18.65
C GLY A 279 -8.28 20.43 19.60
N LEU A 280 -7.63 21.58 19.45
CA LEU A 280 -7.95 22.79 20.20
C LEU A 280 -9.35 23.33 19.90
N LEU A 281 -9.85 23.20 18.67
CA LEU A 281 -11.20 23.60 18.28
C LEU A 281 -12.28 22.68 18.89
N VAL A 282 -11.98 21.39 19.05
CA VAL A 282 -12.94 20.36 19.49
C VAL A 282 -12.79 20.01 20.98
N ARG A 283 -11.75 20.51 21.68
CA ARG A 283 -11.44 20.11 23.07
C ARG A 283 -12.63 20.21 24.03
N ALA A 284 -13.45 21.25 23.89
CA ALA A 284 -14.58 21.49 24.77
C ALA A 284 -15.75 20.53 24.47
N SER A 285 -16.00 20.22 23.20
CA SER A 285 -17.06 19.29 22.82
C SER A 285 -16.68 17.82 23.01
N ALA A 286 -15.38 17.50 22.99
CA ALA A 286 -14.86 16.15 23.18
C ALA A 286 -14.94 15.65 24.64
N SER A 287 -14.93 16.55 25.63
CA SER A 287 -14.89 16.19 27.06
C SER A 287 -16.26 16.05 27.72
N GLU A 288 -17.31 16.49 27.05
CA GLU A 288 -18.64 16.55 27.61
C GLU A 288 -19.34 15.17 27.61
N GLY A 289 -19.95 14.81 28.74
CA GLY A 289 -20.70 13.54 28.90
C GLY A 289 -19.89 12.32 29.32
N LEU A 290 -18.58 12.43 29.49
CA LEU A 290 -17.70 11.28 29.84
C LEU A 290 -17.74 10.88 31.32
N GLY A 291 -18.39 11.64 32.20
CA GLY A 291 -18.65 11.24 33.59
C GLY A 291 -17.41 10.98 34.47
N MET A 292 -16.20 11.36 34.04
CA MET A 292 -14.94 10.95 34.68
C MET A 292 -14.59 11.67 36.00
N GLY A 293 -15.49 12.44 36.62
CA GLY A 293 -15.25 13.11 37.92
C GLY A 293 -14.14 14.18 37.93
N ILE A 294 -13.39 14.35 36.85
CA ILE A 294 -12.39 15.40 36.63
C ILE A 294 -13.09 16.66 36.11
N SER A 295 -12.66 17.84 36.57
CA SER A 295 -13.22 19.12 36.09
C SER A 295 -13.17 19.22 34.56
N ALA A 296 -14.26 19.68 33.92
CA ALA A 296 -14.40 19.68 32.46
C ALA A 296 -13.17 20.23 31.67
N PRO A 297 -12.45 21.27 32.13
CA PRO A 297 -11.24 21.74 31.46
C PRO A 297 -10.07 20.74 31.53
N GLN A 298 -9.83 20.10 32.67
CA GLN A 298 -8.76 19.11 32.83
C GLN A 298 -9.04 17.86 31.98
N THR A 299 -10.28 17.40 31.96
CA THR A 299 -10.72 16.29 31.10
C THR A 299 -10.53 16.61 29.61
N SER A 300 -10.84 17.84 29.20
CA SER A 300 -10.62 18.32 27.82
C SER A 300 -9.15 18.26 27.41
N TRP A 301 -8.24 18.73 28.28
CA TRP A 301 -6.81 18.69 28.01
C TRP A 301 -6.24 17.28 28.03
N ALA A 302 -6.69 16.43 28.95
CA ALA A 302 -6.27 15.03 29.02
C ALA A 302 -6.70 14.25 27.77
N LEU A 303 -7.94 14.43 27.30
CA LEU A 303 -8.44 13.78 26.08
C LEU A 303 -7.72 14.29 24.83
N LEU A 304 -7.45 15.59 24.76
CA LEU A 304 -6.65 16.16 23.68
C LEU A 304 -5.25 15.55 23.65
N GLY A 305 -4.58 15.48 24.80
CA GLY A 305 -3.27 14.85 24.92
C GLY A 305 -3.29 13.37 24.54
N PHE A 306 -4.30 12.62 25.03
CA PHE A 306 -4.48 11.20 24.70
C PHE A 306 -4.69 11.00 23.20
N LYS A 307 -5.61 11.75 22.58
CA LYS A 307 -5.87 11.69 21.14
C LYS A 307 -4.62 12.04 20.32
N LEU A 308 -3.88 13.07 20.74
CA LEU A 308 -2.67 13.49 20.06
C LEU A 308 -1.61 12.37 20.07
N VAL A 309 -1.34 11.78 21.24
CA VAL A 309 -0.30 10.76 21.41
C VAL A 309 -0.67 9.43 20.77
N PHE A 310 -1.90 8.97 20.95
CA PHE A 310 -2.31 7.62 20.54
C PHE A 310 -3.02 7.58 19.18
N GLY A 311 -3.57 8.70 18.70
CA GLY A 311 -4.24 8.78 17.40
C GLY A 311 -3.45 9.57 16.36
N ASP A 312 -3.28 10.87 16.62
CA ASP A 312 -2.80 11.81 15.60
C ASP A 312 -1.29 11.63 15.28
N VAL A 313 -0.44 11.41 16.28
CA VAL A 313 1.01 11.16 16.09
C VAL A 313 1.29 9.87 15.33
N PRO A 314 0.64 8.72 15.65
CA PRO A 314 0.77 7.51 14.85
C PRO A 314 0.35 7.71 13.39
N ILE A 315 -0.75 8.43 13.12
CA ILE A 315 -1.17 8.75 11.74
C ILE A 315 -0.11 9.61 11.04
N ALA A 316 0.45 10.62 11.72
CA ALA A 316 1.54 11.41 11.19
C ALA A 316 2.80 10.57 10.89
N ALA A 317 3.12 9.60 11.76
CA ALA A 317 4.23 8.67 11.55
C ALA A 317 3.99 7.73 10.36
N ILE A 318 2.77 7.19 10.21
CA ILE A 318 2.37 6.43 9.02
C ILE A 318 2.55 7.28 7.77
N MET A 319 2.12 8.54 7.79
CA MET A 319 2.27 9.47 6.67
C MET A 319 3.74 9.75 6.34
N PHE A 320 4.59 9.91 7.37
CA PHE A 320 6.04 10.03 7.22
C PHE A 320 6.62 8.82 6.49
N PHE A 321 6.36 7.60 6.97
CA PHE A 321 6.94 6.40 6.38
C PHE A 321 6.34 6.10 5.00
N ALA A 322 5.03 6.32 4.82
CA ALA A 322 4.35 6.14 3.54
C ALA A 322 4.88 7.10 2.48
N TRP A 323 5.14 8.38 2.83
CA TRP A 323 5.82 9.29 1.92
C TRP A 323 7.24 8.81 1.60
N ALA A 324 8.05 8.57 2.63
CA ALA A 324 9.47 8.23 2.47
C ALA A 324 9.65 6.99 1.58
N VAL A 325 8.87 5.95 1.84
CA VAL A 325 8.89 4.70 1.06
C VAL A 325 8.18 4.86 -0.29
N GLY A 326 7.04 5.55 -0.31
CA GLY A 326 6.21 5.74 -1.50
C GLY A 326 6.88 6.61 -2.57
N GLU A 327 7.56 7.68 -2.18
CA GLU A 327 8.37 8.52 -3.07
C GLU A 327 9.46 7.69 -3.76
N SER A 328 10.19 6.88 -2.98
CA SER A 328 11.23 5.98 -3.49
C SER A 328 10.70 5.01 -4.55
N PHE A 329 9.49 4.47 -4.37
CA PHE A 329 8.85 3.62 -5.39
C PHE A 329 8.28 4.40 -6.58
N ALA A 330 7.65 5.54 -6.32
CA ALA A 330 6.95 6.30 -7.35
C ALA A 330 7.93 6.93 -8.35
N ARG A 331 9.15 7.28 -7.93
CA ARG A 331 10.15 7.91 -8.80
C ARG A 331 10.64 7.02 -9.94
N GLU A 332 10.56 5.69 -9.82
CA GLU A 332 10.92 4.78 -10.92
C GLU A 332 10.07 4.99 -12.19
N ARG A 333 8.85 5.55 -12.07
CA ARG A 333 7.93 5.67 -13.23
C ARG A 333 7.04 6.92 -13.25
N TRP A 334 6.79 7.55 -12.11
CA TRP A 334 5.88 8.68 -11.94
C TRP A 334 6.57 9.92 -11.36
N GLY A 335 7.89 10.06 -11.53
CA GLY A 335 8.65 11.21 -11.00
C GLY A 335 8.04 12.57 -11.35
N GLU A 336 7.63 12.78 -12.60
CA GLU A 336 6.97 14.02 -13.04
C GLU A 336 5.64 14.31 -12.32
N ARG A 337 4.95 13.27 -11.83
CA ARG A 337 3.66 13.39 -11.15
C ARG A 337 3.79 13.80 -9.68
N LEU A 338 5.01 13.85 -9.16
CA LEU A 338 5.33 14.37 -7.83
C LEU A 338 5.82 15.82 -7.88
N ALA A 339 6.16 16.33 -9.07
CA ALA A 339 6.80 17.63 -9.28
C ALA A 339 6.10 18.79 -8.54
N ALA A 340 4.79 18.94 -8.74
CA ALA A 340 4.03 20.02 -8.12
C ALA A 340 3.99 19.89 -6.59
N PHE A 341 3.88 18.66 -6.07
CA PHE A 341 3.82 18.42 -4.64
C PHE A 341 5.19 18.67 -3.98
N GLU A 342 6.28 18.24 -4.62
CA GLU A 342 7.64 18.47 -4.14
C GLU A 342 8.03 19.94 -4.17
N ALA A 343 7.62 20.70 -5.19
CA ALA A 343 7.89 22.13 -5.26
C ALA A 343 7.36 22.85 -4.00
N ILE A 344 6.16 22.47 -3.53
CA ILE A 344 5.61 22.96 -2.26
C ILE A 344 6.53 22.60 -1.08
N LEU A 345 6.96 21.34 -1.00
CA LEU A 345 7.83 20.87 0.10
C LEU A 345 9.22 21.52 0.08
N ARG A 346 9.73 21.92 -1.09
CA ARG A 346 11.00 22.62 -1.28
C ARG A 346 10.88 24.15 -1.13
N ARG A 347 9.73 24.65 -0.65
CA ARG A 347 9.44 26.09 -0.47
C ARG A 347 9.36 26.90 -1.78
N ASP A 348 9.17 26.23 -2.91
CA ASP A 348 8.90 26.85 -4.20
C ASP A 348 7.42 26.63 -4.59
N ALA A 349 6.50 27.18 -3.81
CA ALA A 349 5.06 27.00 -4.04
C ALA A 349 4.48 27.97 -5.10
N LEU A 350 5.18 29.07 -5.40
CA LEU A 350 4.73 30.14 -6.30
C LEU A 350 5.25 29.94 -7.74
N ASN A 351 4.87 28.81 -8.35
CA ASN A 351 5.22 28.50 -9.74
C ASN A 351 4.02 27.98 -10.54
N ALA A 352 4.13 28.01 -11.86
CA ALA A 352 3.04 27.65 -12.76
C ALA A 352 2.69 26.15 -12.69
N THR A 353 3.64 25.28 -12.35
CA THR A 353 3.42 23.85 -12.15
C THR A 353 2.48 23.59 -10.97
N VAL A 354 2.74 24.24 -9.83
CA VAL A 354 1.88 24.21 -8.63
C VAL A 354 0.53 24.84 -8.93
N GLY A 355 0.52 26.05 -9.50
CA GLY A 355 -0.73 26.75 -9.81
C GLY A 355 -1.66 25.95 -10.73
N ARG A 356 -1.12 25.28 -11.76
CA ARG A 356 -1.88 24.42 -12.66
C ARG A 356 -2.48 23.21 -11.95
N SER A 357 -1.73 22.59 -11.05
CA SER A 357 -2.15 21.41 -10.30
C SER A 357 -3.24 21.75 -9.27
N LEU A 358 -3.08 22.87 -8.55
CA LEU A 358 -4.09 23.39 -7.64
C LEU A 358 -5.40 23.69 -8.37
N LEU A 359 -5.33 24.42 -9.50
CA LEU A 359 -6.51 24.79 -10.29
C LEU A 359 -7.24 23.54 -10.79
N ARG A 360 -6.51 22.59 -11.40
CA ARG A 360 -7.08 21.30 -11.84
C ARG A 360 -7.74 20.55 -10.68
N GLY A 361 -7.10 20.50 -9.51
CA GLY A 361 -7.63 19.82 -8.35
C GLY A 361 -8.97 20.42 -7.89
N LEU A 362 -9.06 21.75 -7.80
CA LEU A 362 -10.31 22.46 -7.44
C LEU A 362 -11.43 22.14 -8.44
N LEU A 363 -11.10 22.06 -9.73
CA LEU A 363 -12.05 21.75 -10.79
C LEU A 363 -12.47 20.28 -10.81
N MET A 364 -11.62 19.37 -10.34
CA MET A 364 -11.94 17.94 -10.24
C MET A 364 -12.68 17.58 -8.95
N ALA A 365 -12.77 18.48 -7.96
CA ALA A 365 -13.49 18.23 -6.72
C ALA A 365 -14.95 17.75 -6.90
N PRO A 366 -15.76 18.31 -7.84
CA PRO A 366 -17.09 17.78 -8.12
C PRO A 366 -17.09 16.35 -8.67
N ALA A 367 -16.04 15.91 -9.37
CA ALA A 367 -15.94 14.55 -9.90
C ALA A 367 -15.73 13.52 -8.76
N ILE A 368 -14.90 13.85 -7.76
CA ILE A 368 -14.76 13.05 -6.53
C ILE A 368 -16.11 12.94 -5.82
N ALA A 369 -16.80 14.06 -5.64
CA ALA A 369 -18.09 14.10 -4.98
C ALA A 369 -19.18 13.33 -5.76
N ALA A 370 -19.20 13.46 -7.08
CA ALA A 370 -20.10 12.72 -7.96
C ALA A 370 -19.89 11.21 -7.85
N ALA A 371 -18.63 10.76 -7.85
CA ALA A 371 -18.31 9.33 -7.73
C ALA A 371 -18.74 8.78 -6.35
N ALA A 372 -18.48 9.52 -5.27
CA ALA A 372 -18.89 9.11 -3.94
C ALA A 372 -20.42 9.11 -3.76
N LEU A 373 -21.09 10.23 -4.06
CA LEU A 373 -22.54 10.36 -3.90
C LEU A 373 -23.32 9.49 -4.90
N GLY A 374 -22.84 9.33 -6.14
CA GLY A 374 -23.49 8.50 -7.14
C GLY A 374 -23.51 7.03 -6.74
N ILE A 375 -22.40 6.48 -6.25
CA ILE A 375 -22.34 5.09 -5.77
C ILE A 375 -23.20 4.92 -4.51
N GLY A 376 -23.12 5.85 -3.57
CA GLY A 376 -23.99 5.81 -2.38
C GLY A 376 -25.48 5.93 -2.68
N ALA A 377 -25.87 6.63 -3.75
CA ALA A 377 -27.26 6.75 -4.16
C ALA A 377 -27.86 5.40 -4.57
N ILE A 378 -27.03 4.46 -5.03
CA ILE A 378 -27.47 3.08 -5.31
C ILE A 378 -28.02 2.45 -4.02
N ALA A 379 -27.35 2.63 -2.87
CA ALA A 379 -27.83 2.10 -1.60
C ALA A 379 -29.18 2.72 -1.18
N ILE A 380 -29.39 4.01 -1.45
CA ILE A 380 -30.64 4.72 -1.13
C ILE A 380 -31.78 4.22 -2.04
N VAL A 381 -31.55 4.18 -3.35
CA VAL A 381 -32.57 3.78 -4.34
C VAL A 381 -32.96 2.31 -4.21
N THR A 382 -32.01 1.44 -3.84
CA THR A 382 -32.28 0.01 -3.59
C THR A 382 -32.87 -0.27 -2.21
N GLY A 383 -32.97 0.75 -1.33
CA GLY A 383 -33.45 0.59 0.05
C GLY A 383 -32.49 -0.14 0.98
N LEU A 384 -31.23 -0.36 0.56
CA LEU A 384 -30.17 -0.95 1.39
C LEU A 384 -29.65 0.02 2.45
N GLY A 385 -29.73 1.32 2.20
CA GLY A 385 -29.37 2.37 3.15
C GLY A 385 -30.29 3.58 3.03
N TRP A 386 -30.21 4.50 3.99
CA TRP A 386 -30.94 5.76 3.98
C TRP A 386 -29.98 6.94 4.22
N PRO A 387 -30.34 8.15 3.78
CA PRO A 387 -29.52 9.34 4.02
C PRO A 387 -29.24 9.55 5.50
N SER A 388 -27.99 9.80 5.84
CA SER A 388 -27.55 10.12 7.19
C SER A 388 -27.36 11.61 7.33
N ASP A 389 -27.93 12.20 8.38
CA ASP A 389 -27.59 13.55 8.82
C ASP A 389 -26.36 13.56 9.74
N SER A 390 -26.07 12.46 10.45
CA SER A 390 -25.07 12.41 11.54
C SER A 390 -23.66 12.88 11.16
N GLY A 391 -23.13 12.51 9.98
CA GLY A 391 -21.73 12.78 9.62
C GLY A 391 -21.41 14.27 9.47
N GLY A 392 -22.03 14.96 8.51
CA GLY A 392 -21.78 16.39 8.28
C GLY A 392 -22.35 17.31 9.37
N THR A 393 -23.52 16.95 9.90
CA THR A 393 -24.21 17.75 10.91
C THR A 393 -23.41 17.80 12.22
N ASN A 394 -22.84 16.68 12.66
CA ASN A 394 -22.02 16.67 13.88
C ASN A 394 -20.74 17.51 13.69
N VAL A 395 -20.04 17.40 12.56
CA VAL A 395 -18.78 18.13 12.36
C VAL A 395 -18.99 19.65 12.41
N ILE A 396 -20.06 20.17 11.80
CA ILE A 396 -20.32 21.62 11.73
C ILE A 396 -21.02 22.17 12.98
N LEU A 397 -21.88 21.37 13.63
CA LEU A 397 -22.67 21.82 14.77
C LEU A 397 -22.04 21.46 16.13
N ARG A 398 -21.28 20.36 16.21
CA ARG A 398 -20.69 19.83 17.45
C ARG A 398 -19.16 20.01 17.49
N ASP A 399 -18.46 19.75 16.39
CA ASP A 399 -17.00 19.58 16.41
C ASP A 399 -16.23 20.85 16.03
N GLY A 400 -16.57 22.02 16.59
CA GLY A 400 -15.77 23.25 16.39
C GLY A 400 -16.03 24.01 15.08
N GLY A 401 -17.01 23.60 14.29
CA GLY A 401 -17.57 24.40 13.19
C GLY A 401 -16.81 24.34 11.87
N PRO A 402 -16.94 25.38 11.00
CA PRO A 402 -16.42 25.32 9.64
C PRO A 402 -14.88 25.24 9.59
N PHE A 403 -14.17 25.81 10.58
CA PHE A 403 -12.71 25.75 10.62
C PHE A 403 -12.18 24.34 10.89
N TYR A 404 -12.80 23.60 11.83
CA TYR A 404 -12.45 22.20 12.06
C TYR A 404 -12.76 21.33 10.83
N THR A 405 -13.88 21.61 10.18
CA THR A 405 -14.30 20.97 8.94
C THR A 405 -13.24 21.11 7.83
N ILE A 406 -12.67 22.33 7.67
CA ILE A 406 -11.57 22.59 6.74
C ILE A 406 -10.30 21.83 7.16
N LEU A 407 -9.87 21.96 8.43
CA LEU A 407 -8.64 21.36 8.92
C LEU A 407 -8.62 19.84 8.83
N SER A 408 -9.71 19.20 9.27
CA SER A 408 -9.87 17.75 9.20
C SER A 408 -9.87 17.25 7.75
N SER A 409 -10.48 17.99 6.83
CA SER A 409 -10.49 17.63 5.40
C SER A 409 -9.13 17.76 4.74
N ILE A 410 -8.32 18.76 5.14
CA ILE A 410 -6.92 18.87 4.68
C ILE A 410 -6.13 17.64 5.18
N GLY A 411 -6.22 17.31 6.47
CA GLY A 411 -5.54 16.16 7.05
C GLY A 411 -5.95 14.83 6.39
N ASN A 412 -7.25 14.62 6.18
CA ASN A 412 -7.78 13.42 5.53
C ASN A 412 -7.33 13.32 4.06
N ALA A 413 -7.36 14.44 3.31
CA ALA A 413 -6.91 14.46 1.92
C ALA A 413 -5.41 14.15 1.78
N LEU A 414 -4.57 14.69 2.67
CA LEU A 414 -3.14 14.36 2.72
C LEU A 414 -2.91 12.88 3.07
N CYS A 415 -3.62 12.34 4.05
CA CYS A 415 -3.51 10.93 4.42
C CYS A 415 -3.93 10.01 3.26
N ALA A 416 -5.06 10.29 2.60
CA ALA A 416 -5.49 9.52 1.42
C ALA A 416 -4.50 9.59 0.29
N SER A 417 -3.99 10.79 -0.03
CA SER A 417 -3.12 10.95 -1.19
C SER A 417 -1.75 10.31 -0.94
N ILE A 418 -1.18 10.43 0.25
CA ILE A 418 0.15 9.90 0.55
C ILE A 418 0.11 8.39 0.81
N ILE A 419 -0.81 7.91 1.63
CA ILE A 419 -0.85 6.50 2.01
C ILE A 419 -1.61 5.70 0.94
N GLY A 420 -2.81 6.17 0.59
CA GLY A 420 -3.68 5.47 -0.34
C GLY A 420 -3.22 5.59 -1.79
N VAL A 421 -3.06 6.81 -2.30
CA VAL A 421 -2.73 7.03 -3.71
C VAL A 421 -1.24 6.78 -3.98
N LEU A 422 -0.33 7.47 -3.30
CA LEU A 422 1.10 7.39 -3.60
C LEU A 422 1.69 6.02 -3.22
N PHE A 423 1.64 5.66 -1.94
CA PHE A 423 2.35 4.47 -1.44
C PHE A 423 1.78 3.15 -1.97
N LEU A 424 0.47 2.90 -1.84
CA LEU A 424 -0.11 1.60 -2.23
C LEU A 424 -0.08 1.36 -3.75
N LEU A 425 -0.25 2.40 -4.58
CA LEU A 425 -0.09 2.26 -6.04
C LEU A 425 1.37 2.05 -6.42
N ALA A 426 2.30 2.83 -5.86
CA ALA A 426 3.71 2.74 -6.23
C ALA A 426 4.32 1.40 -5.81
N TRP A 427 3.96 0.88 -4.64
CA TRP A 427 4.42 -0.43 -4.17
C TRP A 427 4.04 -1.56 -5.13
N THR A 428 2.76 -1.65 -5.48
CA THR A 428 2.21 -2.78 -6.23
C THR A 428 2.60 -2.72 -7.70
N HIS A 429 2.89 -1.53 -8.20
CA HIS A 429 3.43 -1.32 -9.54
C HIS A 429 4.76 -2.06 -9.75
N ARG A 430 5.67 -2.07 -8.77
CA ARG A 430 6.96 -2.78 -8.86
C ARG A 430 6.80 -4.29 -9.10
N ARG A 431 5.70 -4.88 -8.61
CA ARG A 431 5.36 -6.31 -8.79
C ARG A 431 4.52 -6.58 -10.04
N ARG A 432 4.37 -5.60 -10.94
CA ARG A 432 3.48 -5.65 -12.12
C ARG A 432 2.00 -5.95 -11.75
N ALA A 433 1.58 -5.60 -10.55
CA ALA A 433 0.25 -5.88 -9.99
C ALA A 433 -0.57 -4.60 -9.75
N LEU A 434 -0.55 -3.65 -10.69
CA LEU A 434 -1.19 -2.33 -10.52
C LEU A 434 -2.68 -2.42 -10.14
N GLY A 435 -3.41 -3.39 -10.69
CA GLY A 435 -4.82 -3.62 -10.34
C GLY A 435 -5.02 -3.92 -8.85
N LEU A 436 -4.13 -4.72 -8.25
CA LEU A 436 -4.14 -5.00 -6.81
C LEU A 436 -3.87 -3.72 -5.99
N GLY A 437 -2.99 -2.85 -6.48
CA GLY A 437 -2.75 -1.53 -5.89
C GLY A 437 -3.97 -0.65 -5.85
N ILE A 438 -4.69 -0.58 -6.97
CA ILE A 438 -5.93 0.20 -7.08
C ILE A 438 -6.96 -0.32 -6.07
N VAL A 439 -7.15 -1.65 -5.99
CA VAL A 439 -8.07 -2.27 -5.02
C VAL A 439 -7.63 -1.97 -3.59
N ALA A 440 -6.35 -2.16 -3.24
CA ALA A 440 -5.84 -1.91 -1.90
C ALA A 440 -5.98 -0.44 -1.49
N ALA A 441 -5.62 0.49 -2.37
CA ALA A 441 -5.75 1.93 -2.16
C ALA A 441 -7.22 2.35 -1.96
N THR A 442 -8.10 1.76 -2.75
CA THR A 442 -9.55 2.00 -2.68
C THR A 442 -10.13 1.48 -1.37
N LEU A 443 -9.79 0.24 -0.99
CA LEU A 443 -10.19 -0.37 0.27
C LEU A 443 -9.68 0.44 1.47
N PHE A 444 -8.42 0.88 1.43
CA PHE A 444 -7.81 1.72 2.47
C PHE A 444 -8.58 3.04 2.65
N GLY A 445 -8.82 3.78 1.56
CA GLY A 445 -9.57 5.04 1.64
C GLY A 445 -11.01 4.86 2.11
N THR A 446 -11.63 3.73 1.76
CA THR A 446 -12.99 3.38 2.18
C THR A 446 -13.06 3.01 3.66
N LEU A 447 -12.10 2.21 4.15
CA LEU A 447 -11.99 1.83 5.56
C LEU A 447 -11.73 3.04 6.48
N LEU A 448 -10.95 4.01 6.01
CA LEU A 448 -10.69 5.26 6.72
C LEU A 448 -11.76 6.33 6.50
N LEU A 449 -12.81 6.04 5.72
CA LEU A 449 -13.92 6.96 5.46
C LEU A 449 -13.46 8.35 4.97
N ILE A 450 -12.45 8.40 4.09
CA ILE A 450 -11.80 9.67 3.66
C ILE A 450 -12.74 10.53 2.78
N VAL A 451 -13.75 9.93 2.17
CA VAL A 451 -14.90 10.63 1.57
C VAL A 451 -16.16 9.95 2.10
N PRO A 452 -16.59 10.28 3.33
CA PRO A 452 -17.64 9.53 4.00
C PRO A 452 -18.97 9.84 3.32
N VAL A 453 -19.48 8.87 2.56
CA VAL A 453 -20.80 8.97 1.95
C VAL A 453 -21.83 9.06 3.09
N PRO A 454 -22.74 10.06 3.09
CA PRO A 454 -23.67 10.28 4.18
C PRO A 454 -24.88 9.33 4.07
N ILE A 455 -24.62 8.05 4.28
CA ILE A 455 -25.62 6.97 4.32
C ILE A 455 -25.50 6.16 5.60
N ASP A 456 -26.64 5.71 6.11
CA ASP A 456 -26.74 4.76 7.20
C ASP A 456 -27.42 3.46 6.72
N PRO A 457 -27.15 2.34 7.39
CA PRO A 457 -26.25 2.19 8.53
C PRO A 457 -24.76 2.29 8.15
N ILE A 458 -23.86 2.51 9.11
CA ILE A 458 -22.43 2.81 8.86
C ILE A 458 -21.74 1.76 7.98
N TRP A 459 -22.14 0.48 8.05
CA TRP A 459 -21.60 -0.56 7.18
C TRP A 459 -21.88 -0.36 5.68
N MET A 460 -22.94 0.36 5.33
CA MET A 460 -23.20 0.77 3.94
C MET A 460 -22.17 1.79 3.44
N ARG A 461 -21.57 2.60 4.34
CA ARG A 461 -20.47 3.51 3.98
C ARG A 461 -19.23 2.74 3.55
N PHE A 462 -18.99 1.55 4.10
CA PHE A 462 -17.89 0.69 3.65
C PHE A 462 -18.21 -0.01 2.32
N ALA A 463 -19.45 -0.46 2.12
CA ALA A 463 -19.84 -1.12 0.88
C ALA A 463 -19.90 -0.17 -0.34
N PHE A 464 -20.28 1.10 -0.12
CA PHE A 464 -20.52 2.08 -1.19
C PHE A 464 -19.63 3.33 -1.12
N GLY A 465 -18.69 3.41 -0.17
CA GLY A 465 -17.81 4.58 0.03
C GLY A 465 -16.55 4.60 -0.84
N PHE A 466 -16.41 3.67 -1.78
CA PHE A 466 -15.18 3.51 -2.55
C PHE A 466 -15.05 4.47 -3.75
N GLY A 467 -16.16 5.06 -4.22
CA GLY A 467 -16.20 5.87 -5.44
C GLY A 467 -15.28 7.09 -5.40
N GLY A 468 -15.27 7.83 -4.28
CA GLY A 468 -14.42 9.01 -4.12
C GLY A 468 -12.93 8.66 -4.20
N MET A 469 -12.52 7.55 -3.59
CA MET A 469 -11.13 7.10 -3.61
C MET A 469 -10.71 6.58 -4.99
N ALA A 470 -11.59 5.81 -5.66
CA ALA A 470 -11.36 5.35 -7.02
C ALA A 470 -11.18 6.53 -8.00
N ALA A 471 -12.01 7.58 -7.85
CA ALA A 471 -11.87 8.81 -8.63
C ALA A 471 -10.55 9.54 -8.33
N ALA A 472 -10.11 9.59 -7.07
CA ALA A 472 -8.82 10.18 -6.70
C ALA A 472 -7.64 9.46 -7.35
N ILE A 473 -7.66 8.12 -7.33
CA ILE A 473 -6.66 7.29 -8.01
C ILE A 473 -6.67 7.59 -9.52
N ALA A 474 -7.83 7.66 -10.16
CA ALA A 474 -7.93 8.00 -11.59
C ALA A 474 -7.38 9.40 -11.89
N ILE A 475 -7.64 10.38 -11.02
CA ILE A 475 -7.12 11.75 -11.15
C ILE A 475 -5.60 11.78 -11.02
N PHE A 476 -5.02 11.08 -10.05
CA PHE A 476 -3.56 10.91 -9.95
C PHE A 476 -2.99 10.19 -11.18
N LEU A 477 -3.68 9.16 -11.68
CA LEU A 477 -3.27 8.40 -12.86
C LEU A 477 -3.38 9.23 -14.16
N GLN A 478 -4.16 10.30 -14.18
CA GLN A 478 -4.28 11.20 -15.32
C GLN A 478 -3.40 12.45 -15.21
N PHE A 479 -3.14 12.92 -14.00
CA PHE A 479 -2.45 14.17 -13.70
C PHE A 479 -1.28 13.94 -12.74
N ASP A 480 -1.37 14.46 -11.52
CA ASP A 480 -0.31 14.50 -10.52
C ASP A 480 -0.89 14.36 -9.10
N LEU A 481 -0.01 14.14 -8.12
CA LEU A 481 -0.38 13.89 -6.73
C LEU A 481 -1.05 15.10 -6.06
N LEU A 482 -0.62 16.31 -6.39
CA LEU A 482 -1.18 17.54 -5.83
C LEU A 482 -2.61 17.76 -6.34
N THR A 483 -2.84 17.58 -7.64
CA THR A 483 -4.18 17.62 -8.26
C THR A 483 -5.13 16.63 -7.56
N SER A 484 -4.69 15.39 -7.32
CA SER A 484 -5.50 14.40 -6.60
C SER A 484 -5.77 14.80 -5.14
N THR A 485 -4.79 15.37 -4.45
CA THR A 485 -4.93 15.81 -3.06
C THR A 485 -5.94 16.93 -2.91
N ILE A 486 -5.87 17.95 -3.77
CA ILE A 486 -6.80 19.08 -3.76
C ILE A 486 -8.21 18.65 -4.20
N ALA A 487 -8.32 17.73 -5.17
CA ALA A 487 -9.60 17.17 -5.56
C ALA A 487 -10.25 16.38 -4.42
N LEU A 488 -9.49 15.57 -3.69
CA LEU A 488 -9.95 14.87 -2.48
C LEU A 488 -10.43 15.84 -1.40
N PHE A 489 -9.65 16.90 -1.14
CA PHE A 489 -10.04 17.95 -0.19
C PHE A 489 -11.36 18.62 -0.58
N GLY A 490 -11.49 19.11 -1.82
CA GLY A 490 -12.71 19.78 -2.25
C GLY A 490 -13.90 18.83 -2.36
N GLY A 491 -13.68 17.60 -2.84
CA GLY A 491 -14.71 16.59 -3.01
C GLY A 491 -15.27 16.10 -1.68
N SER A 492 -14.39 15.79 -0.71
CA SER A 492 -14.82 15.45 0.66
C SER A 492 -15.63 16.58 1.31
N MET A 493 -15.27 17.84 1.05
CA MET A 493 -16.05 18.98 1.54
C MET A 493 -17.43 19.08 0.94
N ILE A 494 -17.59 18.82 -0.36
CA ILE A 494 -18.91 18.77 -1.00
C ILE A 494 -19.73 17.63 -0.40
N VAL A 495 -19.16 16.42 -0.29
CA VAL A 495 -19.88 15.24 0.22
C VAL A 495 -20.33 15.43 1.67
N LEU A 496 -19.44 15.93 2.54
CA LEU A 496 -19.74 16.12 3.95
C LEU A 496 -20.86 17.15 4.16
N ASN A 497 -20.89 18.21 3.35
CA ASN A 497 -21.90 19.27 3.44
C ASN A 497 -23.19 18.96 2.68
N ALA A 498 -23.21 17.93 1.81
CA ALA A 498 -24.32 17.66 0.90
C ALA A 498 -25.69 17.52 1.60
N PRO A 499 -25.83 16.75 2.70
CA PRO A 499 -27.12 16.59 3.39
C PRO A 499 -27.63 17.91 4.00
N LEU A 500 -26.70 18.76 4.43
CA LEU A 500 -26.99 20.02 5.11
C LEU A 500 -27.51 21.10 4.17
N LEU A 501 -27.15 21.07 2.89
CA LEU A 501 -27.58 22.09 1.92
C LEU A 501 -29.11 22.23 1.84
N SER A 502 -29.85 21.15 2.10
CA SER A 502 -31.31 21.15 2.09
C SER A 502 -31.96 21.81 3.31
N VAL A 503 -31.22 21.89 4.42
CA VAL A 503 -31.70 22.42 5.72
C VAL A 503 -30.98 23.70 6.14
N ALA A 504 -29.93 24.08 5.44
CA ALA A 504 -29.09 25.23 5.71
C ALA A 504 -29.89 26.53 5.68
N ARG A 505 -30.11 27.13 6.85
CA ARG A 505 -30.69 28.47 7.01
C ARG A 505 -29.93 29.25 8.07
N GLY A 506 -29.99 30.58 7.99
CA GLY A 506 -29.35 31.48 8.97
C GLY A 506 -27.85 31.19 9.15
N GLN A 507 -27.42 31.04 10.41
CA GLN A 507 -26.02 30.79 10.76
C GLN A 507 -25.46 29.52 10.12
N LEU A 508 -26.24 28.44 10.03
CA LEU A 508 -25.80 27.18 9.42
C LEU A 508 -25.45 27.36 7.94
N ALA A 509 -26.21 28.17 7.20
CA ALA A 509 -25.90 28.48 5.81
C ALA A 509 -24.60 29.29 5.69
N GLN A 510 -24.35 30.22 6.63
CA GLN A 510 -23.10 30.97 6.68
C GLN A 510 -21.92 30.05 6.99
N ASP A 511 -22.04 29.14 7.96
CA ASP A 511 -20.98 28.19 8.30
C ASP A 511 -20.61 27.29 7.11
N ILE A 512 -21.61 26.76 6.40
CA ILE A 512 -21.39 25.94 5.20
C ILE A 512 -20.74 26.77 4.09
N ALA A 513 -21.20 28.01 3.90
CA ALA A 513 -20.60 28.92 2.93
C ALA A 513 -19.14 29.24 3.28
N VAL A 514 -18.82 29.44 4.56
CA VAL A 514 -17.44 29.64 5.04
C VAL A 514 -16.59 28.39 4.76
N ALA A 515 -17.11 27.19 5.07
CA ALA A 515 -16.40 25.93 4.85
C ALA A 515 -16.11 25.65 3.36
N LEU A 516 -17.02 26.02 2.46
CA LEU A 516 -16.88 25.77 1.02
C LEU A 516 -16.21 26.92 0.26
N ALA A 517 -16.59 28.18 0.52
CA ALA A 517 -16.14 29.30 -0.29
C ALA A 517 -14.72 29.76 0.06
N ILE A 518 -14.39 29.91 1.36
CA ILE A 518 -13.09 30.48 1.76
C ILE A 518 -11.92 29.65 1.24
N PRO A 519 -11.86 28.31 1.45
CA PRO A 519 -10.74 27.52 0.94
C PRO A 519 -10.64 27.54 -0.59
N PHE A 520 -11.77 27.47 -1.30
CA PHE A 520 -11.78 27.49 -2.76
C PHE A 520 -11.32 28.84 -3.33
N VAL A 521 -11.73 29.95 -2.71
CA VAL A 521 -11.28 31.30 -3.11
C VAL A 521 -9.80 31.49 -2.82
N LEU A 522 -9.33 31.11 -1.62
CA LEU A 522 -7.91 31.24 -1.26
C LEU A 522 -7.01 30.38 -2.13
N LEU A 523 -7.35 29.10 -2.32
CA LEU A 523 -6.60 28.19 -3.20
C LEU A 523 -6.68 28.62 -4.66
N GLY A 524 -7.84 29.11 -5.12
CA GLY A 524 -8.03 29.62 -6.47
C GLY A 524 -7.20 30.88 -6.74
N ALA A 525 -7.22 31.85 -5.82
CA ALA A 525 -6.42 33.06 -5.90
C ALA A 525 -4.91 32.74 -5.88
N PHE A 526 -4.48 31.85 -4.99
CA PHE A 526 -3.10 31.37 -4.94
C PHE A 526 -2.71 30.65 -6.23
N ALA A 527 -3.57 29.78 -6.76
CA ALA A 527 -3.34 29.07 -8.02
C ALA A 527 -3.18 30.03 -9.21
N ILE A 528 -4.03 31.06 -9.30
CA ILE A 528 -3.94 32.10 -10.33
C ILE A 528 -2.63 32.88 -10.18
N GLY A 529 -2.29 33.32 -8.96
CA GLY A 529 -1.04 34.02 -8.69
C GLY A 529 0.19 33.18 -9.06
N ALA A 530 0.19 31.89 -8.73
CA ALA A 530 1.25 30.96 -9.09
C ALA A 530 1.33 30.71 -10.61
N LEU A 531 0.20 30.67 -11.33
CA LEU A 531 0.17 30.59 -12.79
C LEU A 531 0.73 31.84 -13.47
N MET A 532 0.51 33.02 -12.88
CA MET A 532 1.01 34.30 -13.42
C MET A 532 2.54 34.39 -13.41
N THR A 533 3.24 33.61 -12.58
CA THR A 533 4.71 33.63 -12.56
C THR A 533 5.35 33.02 -13.81
N ARG A 534 4.60 32.19 -14.56
CA ARG A 534 5.04 31.46 -15.77
C ARG A 534 6.29 30.60 -15.59
N ARG A 535 6.79 30.43 -14.36
CA ARG A 535 7.94 29.57 -14.04
C ARG A 535 7.45 28.13 -14.01
N GLU A 536 7.98 27.28 -14.87
CA GLU A 536 7.75 25.84 -14.81
C GLU A 536 8.91 25.16 -14.09
N VAL A 537 8.59 24.23 -13.20
CA VAL A 537 9.60 23.38 -12.57
C VAL A 537 9.94 22.26 -13.55
N VAL A 538 11.11 22.35 -14.16
CA VAL A 538 11.70 21.28 -14.97
C VAL A 538 12.72 20.57 -14.09
N TYR A 539 12.46 19.32 -13.75
CA TYR A 539 13.39 18.52 -12.95
C TYR A 539 14.46 17.94 -13.85
N THR A 540 15.71 18.36 -13.66
CA THR A 540 16.85 17.66 -14.27
C THR A 540 17.38 16.57 -13.34
N TYR A 541 18.28 15.72 -13.85
CA TYR A 541 18.92 14.68 -13.04
C TYR A 541 19.60 15.28 -11.80
N GLU A 542 20.14 16.50 -11.91
CA GLU A 542 20.81 17.22 -10.83
C GLU A 542 19.86 17.55 -9.67
N ASP A 543 18.57 17.75 -9.91
CA ASP A 543 17.56 18.11 -8.92
C ASP A 543 16.96 16.91 -8.17
N LEU A 544 17.30 15.69 -8.61
CA LEU A 544 16.89 14.46 -7.95
C LEU A 544 17.54 14.36 -6.57
N ALA A 545 16.77 13.86 -5.61
CA ALA A 545 17.29 13.66 -4.27
C ALA A 545 18.46 12.64 -4.30
N PRO A 546 19.48 12.77 -3.42
CA PRO A 546 20.71 11.97 -3.49
C PRO A 546 20.48 10.45 -3.44
N HIS A 547 19.42 10.01 -2.75
CA HIS A 547 19.04 8.61 -2.69
C HIS A 547 18.52 8.09 -4.05
N VAL A 548 17.84 8.93 -4.81
CA VAL A 548 17.31 8.60 -6.14
C VAL A 548 18.44 8.45 -7.14
N LYS A 549 19.41 9.38 -7.12
CA LYS A 549 20.61 9.29 -7.96
C LYS A 549 21.34 7.97 -7.74
N ARG A 550 21.49 7.55 -6.48
CA ARG A 550 22.11 6.25 -6.13
C ARG A 550 21.34 5.05 -6.67
N ILE A 551 20.01 5.07 -6.64
CA ILE A 551 19.19 4.00 -7.22
C ILE A 551 19.40 3.93 -8.74
N VAL A 552 19.31 5.06 -9.43
CA VAL A 552 19.47 5.12 -10.89
C VAL A 552 20.87 4.63 -11.30
N GLU A 553 21.91 5.08 -10.62
CA GLU A 553 23.29 4.64 -10.89
C GLU A 553 23.46 3.14 -10.66
N ARG A 554 22.89 2.60 -9.57
CA ARG A 554 22.98 1.17 -9.27
C ARG A 554 22.27 0.32 -10.31
N GLU A 555 21.08 0.71 -10.75
CA GLU A 555 20.34 0.00 -11.81
C GLU A 555 21.07 0.07 -13.15
N ARG A 556 21.72 1.21 -13.46
CA ARG A 556 22.57 1.35 -14.64
C ARG A 556 23.76 0.38 -14.59
N VAL A 557 24.52 0.39 -13.50
CA VAL A 557 25.67 -0.51 -13.32
C VAL A 557 25.22 -1.97 -13.42
N LYS A 558 24.08 -2.31 -12.81
CA LYS A 558 23.51 -3.65 -12.91
C LYS A 558 23.17 -4.04 -14.36
N ALA A 559 22.56 -3.13 -15.13
CA ALA A 559 22.26 -3.38 -16.53
C ALA A 559 23.54 -3.55 -17.38
N GLU A 560 24.61 -2.83 -17.06
CA GLU A 560 25.93 -3.00 -17.69
C GLU A 560 26.55 -4.37 -17.34
N ILE A 561 26.45 -4.83 -16.10
CA ILE A 561 26.88 -6.18 -15.68
C ILE A 561 26.05 -7.27 -16.36
N ASP A 562 24.72 -7.14 -16.40
CA ASP A 562 23.83 -8.08 -17.08
C ASP A 562 24.15 -8.18 -18.58
N ALA A 563 24.52 -7.07 -19.22
CA ALA A 563 24.96 -7.07 -20.61
C ALA A 563 26.31 -7.79 -20.78
N ALA A 564 27.27 -7.56 -19.88
CA ALA A 564 28.56 -8.25 -19.89
C ALA A 564 28.41 -9.76 -19.68
N ASN A 565 27.53 -10.21 -18.78
CA ASN A 565 27.18 -11.63 -18.62
C ASN A 565 26.71 -12.24 -19.94
N ARG A 566 25.77 -11.59 -20.64
CA ARG A 566 25.25 -12.12 -21.92
C ARG A 566 26.34 -12.28 -22.98
N ILE A 567 27.28 -11.35 -23.04
CA ILE A 567 28.43 -11.44 -23.96
C ILE A 567 29.30 -12.63 -23.56
N GLN A 568 29.66 -12.76 -22.28
CA GLN A 568 30.48 -13.85 -21.77
C GLN A 568 29.84 -15.22 -21.99
N ALA A 569 28.54 -15.37 -21.73
CA ALA A 569 27.79 -16.59 -21.98
C ALA A 569 27.76 -16.97 -23.47
N ALA A 570 27.72 -15.99 -24.37
CA ALA A 570 27.81 -16.22 -25.82
C ALA A 570 29.23 -16.65 -26.28
N LEU A 571 30.25 -16.50 -25.43
CA LEU A 571 31.59 -17.04 -25.67
C LEU A 571 31.72 -18.50 -25.27
N LEU A 572 30.73 -19.13 -24.64
CA LEU A 572 30.77 -20.56 -24.34
C LEU A 572 29.97 -21.35 -25.39
N PRO A 573 30.28 -22.65 -25.62
CA PRO A 573 29.55 -23.48 -26.56
C PRO A 573 28.06 -23.58 -26.17
N LEU A 574 27.16 -23.25 -27.10
CA LEU A 574 25.71 -23.35 -26.90
C LEU A 574 25.21 -24.80 -26.97
N GLU A 575 25.87 -25.63 -27.78
CA GLU A 575 25.54 -27.04 -27.98
C GLU A 575 26.82 -27.87 -27.98
N ALA A 576 26.72 -29.09 -27.42
CA ALA A 576 27.80 -30.05 -27.51
C ALA A 576 28.00 -30.45 -28.99
N PRO A 577 29.24 -30.48 -29.51
CA PRO A 577 29.45 -30.86 -30.89
C PRO A 577 29.09 -32.33 -31.12
N SER A 578 28.53 -32.65 -32.29
CA SER A 578 28.46 -34.05 -32.75
C SER A 578 29.86 -34.52 -33.13
N LEU A 579 30.45 -35.42 -32.33
CA LEU A 579 31.75 -36.02 -32.63
C LEU A 579 31.53 -37.39 -33.26
N ILE A 580 32.32 -37.72 -34.27
CA ILE A 580 32.28 -39.06 -34.87
C ILE A 580 32.95 -40.01 -33.87
N GLY A 581 32.26 -41.10 -33.49
CA GLY A 581 32.76 -42.07 -32.53
C GLY A 581 32.84 -41.57 -31.08
N ALA A 582 32.18 -40.45 -30.75
CA ALA A 582 32.05 -39.99 -29.36
C ALA A 582 30.80 -39.12 -29.12
N THR A 583 30.22 -39.21 -27.93
CA THR A 583 29.14 -38.33 -27.46
C THR A 583 29.63 -37.41 -26.36
N VAL A 584 29.17 -36.15 -26.36
CA VAL A 584 29.62 -35.11 -25.42
C VAL A 584 28.44 -34.57 -24.62
N ALA A 585 28.62 -34.44 -23.32
CA ALA A 585 27.71 -33.72 -22.45
C ALA A 585 28.49 -32.69 -21.62
N SER A 586 28.01 -31.45 -21.59
CA SER A 586 28.62 -30.37 -20.80
C SER A 586 27.63 -29.73 -19.82
N HIS A 587 28.17 -29.09 -18.79
CA HIS A 587 27.47 -28.24 -17.84
C HIS A 587 28.35 -27.06 -17.50
N TYR A 588 27.73 -25.88 -17.41
CA TYR A 588 28.35 -24.68 -16.87
C TYR A 588 27.34 -23.95 -16.00
N ARG A 589 27.78 -23.51 -14.83
CA ARG A 589 27.01 -22.67 -13.91
C ARG A 589 27.96 -21.73 -13.17
N ALA A 590 27.86 -20.44 -13.48
CA ALA A 590 28.65 -19.41 -12.81
C ALA A 590 28.25 -19.24 -11.33
N ALA A 591 29.22 -18.87 -10.48
CA ALA A 591 29.02 -18.49 -9.08
C ALA A 591 28.53 -17.05 -8.90
N THR A 592 28.98 -16.14 -9.77
CA THR A 592 28.56 -14.74 -9.76
C THR A 592 27.88 -14.34 -11.07
N GLU A 593 27.65 -13.04 -11.28
CA GLU A 593 27.09 -12.56 -12.54
C GLU A 593 27.98 -12.83 -13.75
N ILE A 594 29.29 -13.06 -13.60
CA ILE A 594 30.21 -13.38 -14.71
C ILE A 594 31.22 -14.42 -14.22
N GLY A 595 31.41 -15.51 -14.97
CA GLY A 595 32.36 -16.56 -14.59
C GLY A 595 33.79 -16.36 -15.13
N GLY A 596 34.76 -17.01 -14.50
CA GLY A 596 36.13 -17.19 -14.96
C GLY A 596 36.35 -18.48 -15.76
N ASP A 597 35.49 -19.48 -15.57
CA ASP A 597 35.59 -20.79 -16.25
C ASP A 597 35.41 -20.70 -17.78
N TYR A 598 36.15 -21.53 -18.49
CA TYR A 598 36.13 -21.67 -19.94
C TYR A 598 36.14 -23.13 -20.36
N PHE A 599 35.32 -23.48 -21.34
CA PHE A 599 35.49 -24.71 -22.09
C PHE A 599 35.05 -24.49 -23.53
N ASP A 600 35.64 -25.24 -24.46
CA ASP A 600 35.30 -25.14 -25.89
C ASP A 600 35.67 -26.40 -26.65
N PHE A 601 35.02 -26.59 -27.80
CA PHE A 601 35.30 -27.66 -28.74
C PHE A 601 35.52 -27.09 -30.14
N LEU A 602 36.78 -27.09 -30.57
CA LEU A 602 37.22 -26.47 -31.82
C LEU A 602 37.37 -27.54 -32.90
N ARG A 603 36.67 -27.43 -34.03
CA ARG A 603 36.85 -28.33 -35.17
C ARG A 603 37.99 -27.81 -36.03
N LEU A 604 39.06 -28.59 -36.19
CA LEU A 604 40.19 -28.20 -37.02
C LEU A 604 39.99 -28.66 -38.48
N PRO A 605 40.60 -27.97 -39.45
CA PRO A 605 40.58 -28.40 -40.86
C PRO A 605 41.14 -29.82 -41.09
N THR A 606 42.01 -30.30 -40.20
CA THR A 606 42.59 -31.65 -40.23
C THR A 606 41.58 -32.76 -39.89
N GLY A 607 40.43 -32.41 -39.33
CA GLY A 607 39.44 -33.35 -38.79
C GLY A 607 39.65 -33.70 -37.31
N GLU A 608 40.72 -33.22 -36.68
CA GLU A 608 40.92 -33.28 -35.23
C GLU A 608 39.99 -32.31 -34.49
N ILE A 609 39.70 -32.59 -33.23
CA ILE A 609 38.90 -31.74 -32.35
C ILE A 609 39.78 -31.22 -31.20
N GLY A 610 39.92 -29.90 -31.13
CA GLY A 610 40.52 -29.22 -29.98
C GLY A 610 39.54 -29.19 -28.81
N ILE A 611 39.92 -29.75 -27.67
CA ILE A 611 39.21 -29.69 -26.40
C ILE A 611 39.94 -28.69 -25.52
N ALA A 612 39.32 -27.55 -25.26
CA ALA A 612 39.84 -26.53 -24.36
C ALA A 612 39.03 -26.53 -23.05
N PHE A 613 39.72 -26.41 -21.92
CA PHE A 613 39.11 -26.32 -20.61
C PHE A 613 40.02 -25.50 -19.70
N GLY A 614 39.51 -24.52 -18.96
CA GLY A 614 40.35 -23.72 -18.08
C GLY A 614 39.56 -22.88 -17.12
N ASP A 615 40.24 -22.37 -16.11
CA ASP A 615 39.67 -21.57 -15.05
C ASP A 615 40.59 -20.39 -14.72
N VAL A 616 40.02 -19.20 -14.59
CA VAL A 616 40.75 -17.99 -14.22
C VAL A 616 40.60 -17.78 -12.72
N ALA A 617 41.72 -17.58 -12.02
CA ALA A 617 41.72 -17.35 -10.59
C ALA A 617 40.80 -16.18 -10.18
N GLY A 618 39.78 -16.50 -9.37
CA GLY A 618 38.74 -15.60 -8.90
C GLY A 618 37.56 -15.46 -9.86
N HIS A 619 36.43 -14.95 -9.37
CA HIS A 619 35.19 -14.85 -10.13
C HIS A 619 34.80 -13.38 -10.40
N GLY A 620 33.90 -13.15 -11.37
CA GLY A 620 33.33 -11.84 -11.69
C GLY A 620 33.90 -11.19 -12.96
N LEU A 621 33.71 -9.87 -13.09
CA LEU A 621 33.99 -9.16 -14.34
C LEU A 621 35.45 -9.28 -14.81
N THR A 622 36.42 -9.20 -13.88
CA THR A 622 37.83 -9.21 -14.25
C THR A 622 38.29 -10.58 -14.74
N SER A 623 37.83 -11.68 -14.13
CA SER A 623 38.17 -13.04 -14.61
C SER A 623 37.48 -13.36 -15.93
N GLY A 624 36.22 -12.93 -16.12
CA GLY A 624 35.54 -13.05 -17.41
C GLY A 624 36.25 -12.33 -18.57
N ILE A 625 36.91 -11.19 -18.31
CA ILE A 625 37.73 -10.50 -19.32
C ILE A 625 38.97 -11.33 -19.69
N VAL A 626 39.66 -11.94 -18.70
CA VAL A 626 40.82 -12.81 -18.95
C VAL A 626 40.40 -14.05 -19.73
N MET A 627 39.26 -14.66 -19.39
CA MET A 627 38.69 -15.78 -20.14
C MET A 627 38.45 -15.40 -21.61
N ALA A 628 37.81 -14.25 -21.88
CA ALA A 628 37.55 -13.80 -23.25
C ALA A 628 38.85 -13.54 -24.05
N MET A 629 39.89 -13.04 -23.39
CA MET A 629 41.22 -12.89 -24.00
C MET A 629 41.86 -14.24 -24.33
N ALA A 630 41.79 -15.20 -23.40
CA ALA A 630 42.31 -16.55 -23.62
C ALA A 630 41.60 -17.27 -24.77
N LYS A 631 40.27 -17.18 -24.83
CA LYS A 631 39.48 -17.69 -25.98
C LYS A 631 39.93 -17.05 -27.29
N SER A 632 40.05 -15.73 -27.33
CA SER A 632 40.45 -15.02 -28.56
C SER A 632 41.84 -15.43 -29.03
N ALA A 633 42.78 -15.57 -28.09
CA ALA A 633 44.14 -16.05 -28.39
C ALA A 633 44.14 -17.50 -28.86
N LEU A 634 43.32 -18.36 -28.25
CA LEU A 634 43.20 -19.76 -28.62
C LEU A 634 42.70 -19.92 -30.06
N LEU A 635 41.63 -19.22 -30.44
CA LEU A 635 41.06 -19.30 -31.78
C LEU A 635 42.10 -18.97 -32.86
N VAL A 636 42.89 -17.90 -32.64
CA VAL A 636 43.95 -17.51 -33.57
C VAL A 636 45.11 -18.51 -33.58
N GLN A 637 45.49 -19.03 -32.41
CA GLN A 637 46.65 -19.92 -32.32
C GLN A 637 46.37 -21.30 -32.90
N VAL A 638 45.16 -21.85 -32.73
CA VAL A 638 44.78 -23.17 -33.25
C VAL A 638 44.79 -23.20 -34.78
N ASP A 639 44.47 -22.09 -35.44
CA ASP A 639 44.57 -21.97 -36.91
C ASP A 639 46.03 -21.91 -37.42
N ASN A 640 46.99 -21.53 -36.56
CA ASN A 640 48.39 -21.37 -36.92
C ASN A 640 49.24 -22.60 -36.56
N ASP A 641 49.25 -22.99 -35.28
CA ASP A 641 49.86 -24.23 -34.80
C ASP A 641 49.02 -24.80 -33.66
N PRO A 642 48.24 -25.86 -33.94
CA PRO A 642 47.33 -26.45 -32.97
C PRO A 642 48.03 -27.33 -31.93
N ALA A 643 49.34 -27.57 -32.01
CA ALA A 643 50.04 -28.44 -31.07
C ALA A 643 49.79 -27.98 -29.62
N PRO A 644 49.35 -28.88 -28.70
CA PRO A 644 48.97 -28.50 -27.34
C PRO A 644 50.01 -27.67 -26.59
N ARG A 645 51.28 -28.02 -26.74
CA ARG A 645 52.39 -27.24 -26.18
C ARG A 645 52.44 -25.81 -26.75
N ALA A 646 52.35 -25.64 -28.07
CA ALA A 646 52.44 -24.34 -28.72
C ALA A 646 51.27 -23.43 -28.32
N VAL A 647 50.07 -24.01 -28.23
CA VAL A 647 48.87 -23.33 -27.72
C VAL A 647 49.11 -22.77 -26.32
N LEU A 648 49.57 -23.58 -25.37
CA LEU A 648 49.80 -23.13 -24.00
C LEU A 648 50.92 -22.07 -23.88
N GLU A 649 51.97 -22.14 -24.69
CA GLU A 649 53.03 -21.11 -24.69
C GLU A 649 52.50 -19.73 -25.13
N VAL A 650 51.68 -19.70 -26.19
CA VAL A 650 51.07 -18.47 -26.69
C VAL A 650 50.07 -17.91 -25.69
N LEU A 651 49.19 -18.76 -25.15
CA LEU A 651 48.21 -18.36 -24.14
C LEU A 651 48.92 -17.82 -22.87
N ASN A 652 49.99 -18.47 -22.41
CA ASN A 652 50.78 -18.00 -21.27
C ASN A 652 51.37 -16.61 -21.55
N GLY A 653 51.93 -16.41 -22.75
CA GLY A 653 52.48 -15.13 -23.18
C GLY A 653 51.44 -14.01 -23.25
N ILE A 654 50.21 -14.32 -23.67
CA ILE A 654 49.10 -13.36 -23.68
C ILE A 654 48.68 -13.00 -22.27
N VAL A 655 48.38 -13.99 -21.42
CA VAL A 655 47.96 -13.77 -20.02
C VAL A 655 49.03 -12.96 -19.27
N MET A 656 50.32 -13.27 -19.44
CA MET A 656 51.42 -12.52 -18.83
C MET A 656 51.49 -11.05 -19.27
N LYS A 657 51.10 -10.73 -20.50
CA LYS A 657 51.19 -9.36 -21.07
C LYS A 657 49.94 -8.53 -20.78
N THR A 658 48.77 -9.15 -20.71
CA THR A 658 47.48 -8.44 -20.70
C THR A 658 46.71 -8.55 -19.39
N ALA A 659 46.90 -9.62 -18.61
CA ALA A 659 46.17 -9.78 -17.36
C ALA A 659 46.71 -8.85 -16.25
N PRO A 660 45.84 -8.34 -15.35
CA PRO A 660 46.28 -7.60 -14.16
C PRO A 660 47.31 -8.39 -13.33
N LYS A 661 48.24 -7.68 -12.67
CA LYS A 661 49.25 -8.31 -11.82
C LYS A 661 48.59 -9.25 -10.79
N ARG A 662 49.04 -10.51 -10.74
CA ARG A 662 48.54 -11.62 -9.88
C ARG A 662 47.32 -12.39 -10.39
N MET A 663 46.79 -12.09 -11.57
CA MET A 663 45.82 -12.99 -12.22
C MET A 663 46.54 -14.12 -12.95
N MET A 664 45.98 -15.31 -12.83
CA MET A 664 46.49 -16.55 -13.40
C MET A 664 45.31 -17.35 -13.95
N MET A 665 45.57 -18.20 -14.93
CA MET A 665 44.55 -19.07 -15.50
C MET A 665 45.09 -20.49 -15.57
N THR A 666 44.40 -21.43 -14.95
CA THR A 666 44.65 -22.85 -15.21
C THR A 666 44.07 -23.22 -16.56
N PHE A 667 44.75 -24.07 -17.33
CA PHE A 667 44.29 -24.41 -18.68
C PHE A 667 44.70 -25.80 -19.11
N PHE A 668 43.77 -26.56 -19.66
CA PHE A 668 43.95 -27.82 -20.33
C PHE A 668 43.61 -27.63 -21.81
N PHE A 669 44.49 -28.09 -22.68
CA PHE A 669 44.20 -28.16 -24.11
C PHE A 669 44.62 -29.51 -24.66
N GLY A 670 43.74 -30.13 -25.45
CA GLY A 670 44.05 -31.37 -26.14
C GLY A 670 43.48 -31.43 -27.55
N LEU A 671 44.19 -32.12 -28.43
CA LEU A 671 43.78 -32.47 -29.78
C LEU A 671 43.35 -33.93 -29.81
N LEU A 672 42.05 -34.16 -29.97
CA LEU A 672 41.46 -35.48 -30.15
C LEU A 672 41.38 -35.80 -31.64
N ASP A 673 42.06 -36.87 -32.06
CA ASP A 673 41.78 -37.50 -33.35
C ASP A 673 40.60 -38.47 -33.19
N PRO A 674 39.42 -38.17 -33.77
CA PRO A 674 38.24 -39.03 -33.62
C PRO A 674 38.39 -40.38 -34.32
N ARG A 675 39.33 -40.53 -35.28
CA ARG A 675 39.54 -41.78 -36.03
C ARG A 675 40.36 -42.79 -35.24
N SER A 676 41.46 -42.33 -34.65
CA SER A 676 42.34 -43.17 -33.82
C SER A 676 41.97 -43.16 -32.33
N GLN A 677 40.95 -42.38 -31.94
CA GLN A 677 40.55 -42.14 -30.55
C GLN A 677 41.74 -41.84 -29.65
N THR A 678 42.68 -41.06 -30.17
CA THR A 678 43.92 -40.68 -29.48
C THR A 678 43.91 -39.19 -29.21
N LEU A 679 44.21 -38.82 -27.97
CA LEU A 679 44.27 -37.45 -27.49
C LEU A 679 45.71 -37.08 -27.18
N ARG A 680 46.20 -36.06 -27.88
CA ARG A 680 47.43 -35.35 -27.53
C ARG A 680 47.07 -34.16 -26.67
N PHE A 681 47.64 -34.01 -25.48
CA PHE A 681 47.25 -32.93 -24.58
C PHE A 681 48.40 -32.32 -23.79
N SER A 682 48.16 -31.14 -23.25
CA SER A 682 49.03 -30.47 -22.30
C SER A 682 48.19 -29.71 -21.27
N SER A 683 48.68 -29.61 -20.03
CA SER A 683 48.03 -28.87 -18.94
C SER A 683 48.95 -27.81 -18.33
N ALA A 684 48.37 -26.64 -18.09
CA ALA A 684 48.90 -25.49 -17.37
C ALA A 684 48.25 -25.42 -15.99
N GLY A 685 48.60 -26.36 -15.11
CA GLY A 685 48.16 -26.36 -13.70
C GLY A 685 46.66 -26.52 -13.49
N HIS A 686 45.93 -26.99 -14.51
CA HIS A 686 44.52 -27.36 -14.37
C HIS A 686 44.38 -28.71 -13.67
N LEU A 687 43.22 -28.96 -13.06
CA LEU A 687 42.92 -30.24 -12.41
C LEU A 687 43.06 -31.40 -13.39
N ASP A 688 43.58 -32.52 -12.90
CA ASP A 688 43.82 -33.70 -13.71
C ASP A 688 42.47 -34.29 -14.18
N PRO A 689 42.22 -34.38 -15.50
CA PRO A 689 41.03 -35.03 -16.02
C PRO A 689 40.99 -36.50 -15.64
N TYR A 690 39.80 -37.05 -15.41
CA TYR A 690 39.64 -38.48 -15.18
C TYR A 690 39.22 -39.23 -16.43
N VAL A 691 39.74 -40.45 -16.58
CA VAL A 691 39.33 -41.44 -17.57
C VAL A 691 38.71 -42.62 -16.85
N TYR A 692 37.43 -42.88 -17.10
CA TYR A 692 36.81 -44.15 -16.73
C TYR A 692 37.14 -45.19 -17.79
N ARG A 693 37.89 -46.23 -17.40
CA ARG A 693 38.27 -47.35 -18.27
C ARG A 693 37.19 -48.42 -18.24
N ALA A 694 36.41 -48.56 -19.32
CA ALA A 694 35.29 -49.50 -19.37
C ALA A 694 35.73 -50.97 -19.22
N SER A 695 36.89 -51.31 -19.79
CA SER A 695 37.46 -52.65 -19.78
C SER A 695 37.78 -53.16 -18.36
N ARG A 696 38.23 -52.28 -17.46
CA ARG A 696 38.62 -52.60 -16.08
C ARG A 696 37.63 -52.11 -15.02
N GLY A 697 36.68 -51.26 -15.41
CA GLY A 697 35.74 -50.62 -14.50
C GLY A 697 36.40 -49.70 -13.47
N GLY A 698 37.55 -49.10 -13.82
CA GLY A 698 38.38 -48.29 -12.94
C GLY A 698 38.53 -46.85 -13.44
N LEU A 699 39.02 -45.97 -12.56
CA LEU A 699 39.28 -44.56 -12.85
C LEU A 699 40.80 -44.32 -12.94
N GLU A 700 41.22 -43.57 -13.96
CA GLU A 700 42.62 -43.18 -14.20
C GLU A 700 42.70 -41.66 -14.31
N ALA A 701 43.60 -41.00 -13.57
CA ALA A 701 43.81 -39.55 -13.69
C ALA A 701 44.89 -39.26 -14.76
N LEU A 702 44.62 -38.35 -15.69
CA LEU A 702 45.56 -37.90 -16.72
C LEU A 702 46.49 -36.82 -16.17
N SER A 703 47.44 -37.23 -15.35
CA SER A 703 48.30 -36.27 -14.65
C SER A 703 49.28 -35.57 -15.58
N SER A 704 49.23 -34.24 -15.60
CA SER A 704 50.17 -33.39 -16.33
C SER A 704 50.61 -32.23 -15.43
N TRP A 705 51.78 -32.37 -14.82
CA TRP A 705 52.32 -31.36 -13.92
C TRP A 705 52.72 -30.07 -14.67
N GLY A 706 52.25 -28.91 -14.19
CA GLY A 706 52.62 -27.61 -14.74
C GLY A 706 52.12 -26.45 -13.89
N PHE A 707 52.76 -25.28 -14.04
CA PHE A 707 52.26 -24.02 -13.46
C PHE A 707 51.12 -23.43 -14.31
N PRO A 708 50.19 -22.66 -13.70
CA PRO A 708 49.16 -21.95 -14.43
C PRO A 708 49.73 -20.92 -15.41
N LEU A 709 48.92 -20.54 -16.39
CA LEU A 709 49.19 -19.43 -17.30
C LEU A 709 49.31 -18.12 -16.51
N GLY A 710 50.16 -17.21 -16.99
CA GLY A 710 50.45 -15.93 -16.34
C GLY A 710 51.70 -15.94 -15.45
N ILE A 711 52.40 -17.08 -15.35
CA ILE A 711 53.66 -17.20 -14.60
C ILE A 711 54.86 -17.36 -15.54
N ARG A 712 55.97 -16.70 -15.19
CA ARG A 712 57.26 -16.93 -15.84
C ARG A 712 57.82 -18.31 -15.46
N ARG A 713 57.95 -19.20 -16.44
CA ARG A 713 58.41 -20.60 -16.26
C ARG A 713 59.90 -20.76 -16.57
N ARG A 714 60.51 -21.80 -16.01
CA ARG A 714 61.87 -22.28 -16.35
C ARG A 714 61.87 -23.47 -17.31
N GLU A 715 60.79 -24.25 -17.31
CA GLU A 715 60.58 -25.41 -18.19
C GLU A 715 59.36 -25.19 -19.08
N ASP A 716 59.48 -25.64 -20.33
CA ASP A 716 58.42 -25.58 -21.33
C ASP A 716 57.24 -26.51 -20.96
N PHE A 717 56.07 -26.27 -21.53
CA PHE A 717 54.94 -27.21 -21.40
C PHE A 717 55.27 -28.57 -22.05
N ARG A 718 54.77 -29.66 -21.44
CA ARG A 718 54.98 -31.03 -21.92
C ARG A 718 53.72 -31.56 -22.60
N GLU A 719 53.91 -32.30 -23.68
CA GLU A 719 52.83 -32.95 -24.41
C GLU A 719 52.74 -34.43 -24.00
N HIS A 720 51.53 -34.90 -23.80
CA HIS A 720 51.18 -36.26 -23.41
C HIS A 720 50.24 -36.87 -24.45
N ILE A 721 50.29 -38.19 -24.61
CA ILE A 721 49.44 -38.93 -25.55
C ILE A 721 48.70 -40.02 -24.79
N VAL A 722 47.38 -40.11 -24.96
CA VAL A 722 46.54 -41.16 -24.41
C VAL A 722 45.59 -41.68 -25.49
N SER A 723 45.39 -42.99 -25.53
CA SER A 723 44.39 -43.64 -26.40
C SER A 723 43.18 -44.10 -25.59
N PHE A 724 42.00 -44.02 -26.19
CA PHE A 724 40.74 -44.44 -25.61
C PHE A 724 40.20 -45.67 -26.31
N ASP A 725 39.63 -46.59 -25.53
CA ASP A 725 38.89 -47.73 -26.06
C ASP A 725 37.38 -47.40 -26.13
N PRO A 726 36.61 -48.03 -27.04
CA PRO A 726 35.15 -47.92 -27.02
C PRO A 726 34.57 -48.24 -25.64
N GLY A 727 33.74 -47.34 -25.12
CA GLY A 727 33.19 -47.41 -23.77
C GLY A 727 33.92 -46.55 -22.73
N ASP A 728 35.13 -46.06 -23.01
CA ASP A 728 35.83 -45.17 -22.09
C ASP A 728 35.11 -43.81 -21.96
N ARG A 729 35.31 -43.13 -20.84
CA ARG A 729 34.77 -41.79 -20.57
C ARG A 729 35.90 -40.85 -20.15
N LEU A 730 36.03 -39.71 -20.81
CA LEU A 730 36.88 -38.60 -20.34
C LEU A 730 36.01 -37.58 -19.60
N ILE A 731 36.41 -37.21 -18.38
CA ILE A 731 35.73 -36.28 -17.51
C ILE A 731 36.68 -35.11 -17.19
N LEU A 732 36.34 -33.91 -17.69
CA LEU A 732 36.99 -32.65 -17.31
C LEU A 732 36.08 -31.86 -16.39
N TYR A 733 36.62 -31.25 -15.35
CA TYR A 733 35.86 -30.62 -14.28
C TYR A 733 36.64 -29.45 -13.66
N SER A 734 35.93 -28.41 -13.24
CA SER A 734 36.49 -27.33 -12.42
C SER A 734 36.47 -27.70 -10.94
N ASP A 735 37.27 -26.99 -10.15
CA ASP A 735 37.33 -27.10 -8.69
C ASP A 735 36.00 -26.72 -8.02
N GLY A 736 35.19 -25.83 -8.58
CA GLY A 736 33.87 -25.48 -8.05
C GLY A 736 32.88 -26.65 -7.91
N LEU A 737 33.14 -27.80 -8.55
CA LEU A 737 32.41 -29.05 -8.31
C LEU A 737 32.94 -29.85 -7.10
N ILE A 738 34.25 -29.78 -6.84
CA ILE A 738 34.94 -30.50 -5.78
C ILE A 738 34.87 -29.72 -4.46
N GLU A 739 35.02 -28.41 -4.53
CA GLU A 739 35.03 -27.48 -3.40
C GLU A 739 33.62 -27.07 -2.96
N ALA A 740 32.57 -27.56 -3.62
CA ALA A 740 31.19 -27.29 -3.25
C ALA A 740 30.89 -27.73 -1.80
N VAL A 741 30.58 -26.77 -0.92
CA VAL A 741 30.42 -27.01 0.53
C VAL A 741 28.98 -27.33 0.96
N ASP A 742 28.85 -28.09 2.04
CA ASP A 742 27.58 -28.30 2.75
C ASP A 742 27.29 -27.20 3.80
N ASP A 743 26.29 -27.43 4.67
CA ASP A 743 25.91 -26.45 5.70
C ASP A 743 26.94 -26.30 6.82
N ASP A 744 27.82 -27.29 7.00
CA ASP A 744 28.87 -27.31 8.01
C ASP A 744 30.21 -26.79 7.43
N GLY A 745 30.25 -26.47 6.13
CA GLY A 745 31.42 -25.96 5.43
C GLY A 745 32.35 -27.05 4.89
N GLU A 746 31.93 -28.32 4.92
CA GLU A 746 32.72 -29.44 4.42
C GLU A 746 32.62 -29.54 2.88
N PRO A 747 33.74 -29.64 2.15
CA PRO A 747 33.71 -29.73 0.68
C PRO A 747 33.18 -31.09 0.22
N PHE A 748 32.60 -31.12 -0.99
CA PHE A 748 32.14 -32.35 -1.64
C PHE A 748 33.28 -33.37 -1.77
N GLY A 749 34.46 -32.89 -2.19
CA GLY A 749 35.72 -33.61 -2.16
C GLY A 749 35.88 -34.67 -3.25
N PHE A 750 37.14 -35.01 -3.52
CA PHE A 750 37.52 -35.98 -4.56
C PHE A 750 36.92 -37.36 -4.32
N GLU A 751 36.93 -37.86 -3.07
CA GLU A 751 36.44 -39.22 -2.77
C GLU A 751 34.97 -39.43 -3.19
N ARG A 752 34.10 -38.44 -2.92
CA ARG A 752 32.69 -38.52 -3.33
C ARG A 752 32.54 -38.35 -4.84
N PHE A 753 33.34 -37.49 -5.45
CA PHE A 753 33.35 -37.28 -6.89
C PHE A 753 33.75 -38.55 -7.65
N GLU A 754 34.89 -39.15 -7.32
CA GLU A 754 35.39 -40.39 -7.90
C GLU A 754 34.40 -41.55 -7.70
N LYS A 755 33.85 -41.71 -6.48
CA LYS A 755 32.85 -42.73 -6.19
C LYS A 755 31.58 -42.57 -7.05
N THR A 756 31.18 -41.33 -7.28
CA THR A 756 30.01 -41.04 -8.13
C THR A 756 30.31 -41.42 -9.57
N ILE A 757 31.49 -41.06 -10.12
CA ILE A 757 31.91 -41.46 -11.47
C ILE A 757 31.96 -42.98 -11.61
N LEU A 758 32.59 -43.69 -10.67
CA LEU A 758 32.68 -45.15 -10.69
C LEU A 758 31.30 -45.82 -10.71
N SER A 759 30.32 -45.26 -10.00
CA SER A 759 28.95 -45.79 -9.96
C SER A 759 28.15 -45.54 -11.25
N SER A 760 28.49 -44.51 -12.02
CA SER A 760 27.81 -44.13 -13.26
C SER A 760 28.63 -44.37 -14.53
N GLY A 761 29.88 -44.83 -14.44
CA GLY A 761 30.84 -44.78 -15.56
C GLY A 761 30.44 -45.54 -16.82
N ARG A 762 29.55 -46.54 -16.70
CA ARG A 762 28.98 -47.28 -17.85
C ARG A 762 27.79 -46.61 -18.52
N GLN A 763 27.28 -45.52 -17.96
CA GLN A 763 26.13 -44.79 -18.48
C GLN A 763 26.56 -43.88 -19.65
N THR A 764 25.58 -43.23 -20.27
CA THR A 764 25.82 -42.20 -21.30
C THR A 764 26.46 -40.95 -20.70
N ALA A 765 27.09 -40.11 -21.54
CA ALA A 765 27.71 -38.86 -21.09
C ALA A 765 26.71 -37.95 -20.34
N ASP A 766 25.46 -37.85 -20.82
CA ASP A 766 24.41 -37.03 -20.19
C ASP A 766 23.97 -37.59 -18.84
N GLU A 767 23.88 -38.92 -18.70
CA GLU A 767 23.53 -39.59 -17.46
C GLU A 767 24.62 -39.45 -16.39
N ILE A 768 25.89 -39.54 -16.77
CA ILE A 768 27.04 -39.29 -15.87
C ILE A 768 26.98 -37.85 -15.35
N LYS A 769 26.84 -36.87 -16.27
CA LYS A 769 26.65 -35.45 -15.93
C LYS A 769 25.49 -35.28 -14.95
N ARG A 770 24.31 -35.84 -15.27
CA ARG A 770 23.11 -35.71 -14.43
C ARG A 770 23.32 -36.32 -13.04
N THR A 771 23.99 -37.47 -12.96
CA THR A 771 24.26 -38.18 -11.70
C THR A 771 25.20 -37.36 -10.81
N LEU A 772 26.29 -36.83 -11.35
CA LEU A 772 27.22 -35.96 -10.63
C LEU A 772 26.55 -34.68 -10.11
N LEU A 773 25.84 -33.95 -10.98
CA LEU A 773 25.16 -32.71 -10.59
C LEU A 773 24.06 -32.95 -9.55
N THR A 774 23.38 -34.11 -9.61
CA THR A 774 22.38 -34.48 -8.61
C THR A 774 23.02 -34.80 -7.27
N ALA A 775 24.15 -35.49 -7.26
CA ALA A 775 24.91 -35.79 -6.04
C ALA A 775 25.38 -34.50 -5.35
N ILE A 776 25.95 -33.56 -6.12
CA ILE A 776 26.41 -32.26 -5.62
C ILE A 776 25.23 -31.43 -5.08
N ARG A 777 24.14 -31.28 -5.84
CA ARG A 777 22.95 -30.53 -5.38
C ARG A 777 22.35 -31.11 -4.11
N LYS A 778 22.36 -32.44 -3.97
CA LYS A 778 21.85 -33.11 -2.77
C LYS A 778 22.77 -32.86 -1.56
N PHE A 779 24.09 -32.87 -1.78
CA PHE A 779 25.09 -32.58 -0.75
C PHE A 779 24.99 -31.13 -0.27
N THR A 780 24.96 -30.16 -1.19
CA THR A 780 24.90 -28.73 -0.87
C THR A 780 23.51 -28.22 -0.49
N ARG A 781 22.50 -29.10 -0.40
CA ARG A 781 21.08 -28.76 -0.20
C ARG A 781 20.59 -27.64 -1.12
N ASN A 782 21.07 -27.65 -2.36
CA ASN A 782 20.73 -26.68 -3.40
C ASN A 782 21.15 -25.23 -3.08
N ARG A 783 22.22 -25.02 -2.29
CA ARG A 783 22.85 -23.70 -2.13
C ARG A 783 23.39 -23.16 -3.47
N PRO A 784 23.44 -21.83 -3.65
CA PRO A 784 24.18 -21.22 -4.74
C PRO A 784 25.66 -21.63 -4.69
N PRO A 785 26.32 -21.88 -5.84
CA PRO A 785 27.73 -22.22 -5.87
C PRO A 785 28.58 -21.02 -5.44
N GLU A 786 29.68 -21.30 -4.73
CA GLU A 786 30.64 -20.28 -4.30
C GLU A 786 31.73 -20.03 -5.36
N ASP A 787 31.97 -21.02 -6.22
CA ASP A 787 32.83 -20.90 -7.40
C ASP A 787 32.18 -21.50 -8.66
N ASP A 788 32.71 -21.21 -9.84
CA ASP A 788 32.15 -21.64 -11.11
C ASP A 788 32.17 -23.17 -11.26
N GLN A 789 31.06 -23.72 -11.74
CA GLN A 789 30.87 -25.16 -11.87
C GLN A 789 30.85 -25.55 -13.35
N THR A 790 31.95 -26.11 -13.84
CA THR A 790 32.09 -26.60 -15.21
C THR A 790 32.35 -28.10 -15.23
N LEU A 791 31.60 -28.83 -16.05
CA LEU A 791 31.75 -30.27 -16.27
C LEU A 791 31.68 -30.56 -17.76
N VAL A 792 32.61 -31.36 -18.26
CA VAL A 792 32.58 -31.92 -19.62
C VAL A 792 32.79 -33.43 -19.51
N VAL A 793 31.88 -34.19 -20.11
CA VAL A 793 31.96 -35.65 -20.22
C VAL A 793 31.99 -36.01 -21.70
N VAL A 794 33.05 -36.69 -22.13
CA VAL A 794 33.18 -37.27 -23.48
C VAL A 794 33.11 -38.79 -23.35
N ALA A 795 32.16 -39.40 -24.05
CA ALA A 795 31.98 -40.85 -24.08
C ALA A 795 32.42 -41.39 -25.44
N PHE A 796 33.42 -42.27 -25.44
CA PHE A 796 33.93 -42.89 -26.66
C PHE A 796 33.07 -44.10 -27.04
N GLU A 797 32.72 -44.18 -28.32
CA GLU A 797 31.85 -45.19 -28.91
C GLU A 797 32.61 -45.97 -30.00
N GLU A 798 32.03 -47.02 -30.57
CA GLU A 798 32.69 -47.70 -31.70
C GLU A 798 32.88 -46.72 -32.88
N PRO A 799 34.06 -46.71 -33.53
CA PRO A 799 34.26 -45.92 -34.73
C PRO A 799 33.23 -46.34 -35.80
N ALA A 800 32.49 -45.39 -36.37
CA ALA A 800 31.52 -45.69 -37.42
C ALA A 800 32.22 -46.37 -38.62
N ALA A 801 31.77 -47.57 -38.98
CA ALA A 801 32.44 -48.45 -39.95
C ALA A 801 32.41 -47.97 -41.41
N ASP A 802 31.67 -46.91 -41.75
CA ASP A 802 31.50 -46.44 -43.13
C ASP A 802 32.04 -45.02 -43.34
N TYR A 803 33.32 -44.91 -43.68
CA TYR A 803 33.83 -43.75 -44.42
C TYR A 803 35.04 -44.17 -45.28
N LEU A 804 34.80 -44.39 -46.58
CA LEU A 804 35.87 -44.56 -47.57
C LEU A 804 36.58 -43.21 -47.83
N PRO A 805 37.91 -43.19 -48.06
CA PRO A 805 38.64 -41.95 -48.32
C PRO A 805 38.21 -41.32 -49.65
N HIS A 806 37.85 -40.03 -49.63
CA HIS A 806 37.74 -39.22 -50.85
C HIS A 806 39.13 -38.89 -51.40
N GLU A 807 39.73 -39.83 -52.13
CA GLU A 807 40.66 -39.51 -53.22
C GLU A 807 39.83 -39.25 -54.50
N SER A 808 39.21 -38.08 -54.61
CA SER A 808 38.70 -37.58 -55.91
C SER A 808 38.21 -36.13 -55.79
N ALA A 809 39.13 -35.18 -55.64
CA ALA A 809 38.86 -33.76 -55.86
C ALA A 809 40.01 -33.04 -56.59
N LEU A 810 40.74 -33.78 -57.44
CA LEU A 810 41.68 -33.24 -58.43
C LEU A 810 41.22 -33.65 -59.83
N ALA A 811 39.97 -33.35 -60.19
CA ALA A 811 39.49 -33.57 -61.57
C ALA A 811 38.21 -32.80 -61.96
N VAL A 812 37.81 -31.68 -61.34
CA VAL A 812 36.74 -30.83 -61.90
C VAL A 812 36.98 -29.36 -61.52
N SER A 813 37.92 -28.70 -62.18
CA SER A 813 37.97 -27.24 -62.29
C SER A 813 38.68 -26.84 -63.60
N ALA A 814 38.17 -27.37 -64.70
CA ALA A 814 38.51 -26.95 -66.06
C ALA A 814 37.24 -26.93 -66.91
N ALA A 815 36.36 -25.96 -66.61
CA ALA A 815 35.22 -25.42 -67.38
C ALA A 815 34.35 -24.71 -66.33
N GLY A 816 34.31 -23.39 -66.22
CA GLY A 816 33.94 -22.45 -67.25
C GLY A 816 32.43 -22.24 -67.21
N GLU A 817 31.94 -21.23 -66.48
CA GLU A 817 30.85 -20.36 -66.93
C GLU A 817 30.59 -19.21 -65.95
N THR A 818 30.74 -18.01 -66.50
CA THR A 818 30.17 -16.73 -66.08
C THR A 818 28.65 -16.80 -65.91
N VAL A 819 28.07 -16.00 -65.01
CA VAL A 819 27.04 -14.96 -65.29
C VAL A 819 26.30 -14.54 -63.99
N HIS A 820 26.29 -13.21 -63.78
CA HIS A 820 25.50 -12.32 -62.91
C HIS A 820 25.67 -12.31 -61.38
#